data_AF-A0A2V2SE11-F1
#
_entry.id   AF-A0A2V2SE11-F1
#
_cell.length_a   1.000
_cell.length_b   1.000
_cell.length_c   1.000
_cell.angle_alpha   90.00
_cell.angle_beta   90.00
_cell.angle_gamma   90.00
#
_symmetry.space_group_name_H-M   'P 1'
#
loop_
_entity.id
_entity.type
_entity.pdbx_description
1 polymer ?
#
loop_
_entity_poly.entity_id
_entity_poly.type
_entity_poly.pdbx_seq_one_letter_code
_entity_poly.pdbx_strand_id
1 'polypeptide(L)'
;MKEGSSIIKGVPKRINPVMVAGLFIGFAAFPSPAQTYVGGLVNGQVWSAANSPYLATNDVIVQNLTIQPGVTVQFMGNNQFNVPGFLQAGGTRTNQITFRGTNSASWQGIVFSGASNNCLFQYCIVQNANNSGIQFRGTPMTIQGCTISGNFSPGSGGGIYTDGSLTLQSCLVSGNSSSSPSSHGGGIYSSGGGGAVLTLQQCVVSNNNVSAVDARGGGIGCDGGTLILSGSRIVNNSANGNQCSDSFCHNYASGGGVYVAGPVQGQTATISGNSVSSGDRSSGAGIYCGPLTLTNSDVSNNSGYSSYGGSYGGGAYCGSPLILQSCRISGNSVNFVGCCAGPTYGAAAINCSDSAFDLIQNCVISGNSAGNANGIAFYPAIIFGGASGTASILNNVFYGNFNHPNNQVIQGGAGTIENSIFYGNDVGPTSMNVNYSMVPGGYGGTNNIDANIPINQIFTDTTYFFLANSSPCIDAGDPDPALNDVLFPPSKGGVRNDMGAYGGPGANQNLIFVPPLTIAPQPLSQNVNFGSTVQLFVGVTGADGPVSYQWQFNGTNIAGATSSTLTLTNFSLGNVGAYSVVVSDLARSVASNPAFINVAALTIKMYAGVTLNGNVGSAYLLQSAPTFGVGSVWTDLTNITLPSSSYVYIDYRSPTNTAQFYRLVPQ
;
A
#
# COMPACT_ATOMS: atom_id res chain seq x y z
N MET A 1 -60.05 -65.34 -3.16
CA MET A 1 -58.58 -65.35 -3.18
C MET A 1 -58.10 -63.92 -3.30
N LYS A 2 -57.13 -63.55 -2.45
CA LYS A 2 -56.19 -62.41 -2.53
C LYS A 2 -56.81 -60.99 -2.50
N GLU A 3 -56.27 -60.00 -1.81
CA GLU A 3 -55.03 -59.83 -1.06
C GLU A 3 -55.24 -58.65 -0.09
N GLY A 4 -55.03 -58.87 1.21
CA GLY A 4 -55.04 -57.79 2.21
C GLY A 4 -53.69 -57.10 2.23
N SER A 5 -53.43 -56.18 1.30
CA SER A 5 -52.25 -55.31 1.35
C SER A 5 -52.50 -54.15 2.33
N SER A 6 -51.78 -54.11 3.44
CA SER A 6 -51.73 -52.94 4.33
C SER A 6 -50.84 -51.87 3.69
N ILE A 7 -51.37 -50.66 3.50
CA ILE A 7 -50.67 -49.54 2.86
C ILE A 7 -50.52 -48.43 3.89
N ILE A 8 -49.27 -48.01 4.14
CA ILE A 8 -48.93 -46.98 5.12
C ILE A 8 -48.36 -45.77 4.38
N LYS A 9 -48.91 -44.58 4.67
CA LYS A 9 -48.41 -43.30 4.16
C LYS A 9 -47.21 -42.84 4.98
N GLY A 10 -46.02 -42.77 4.36
CA GLY A 10 -44.88 -42.07 4.95
C GLY A 10 -45.09 -40.56 4.82
N VAL A 11 -45.40 -39.87 5.93
CA VAL A 11 -45.37 -38.40 5.95
C VAL A 11 -43.98 -37.96 6.40
N PRO A 12 -43.26 -37.10 5.63
CA PRO A 12 -42.09 -36.43 6.17
C PRO A 12 -42.55 -35.41 7.20
N LYS A 13 -42.21 -35.61 8.48
CA LYS A 13 -42.35 -34.55 9.49
C LYS A 13 -41.39 -33.43 9.11
N ARG A 14 -41.92 -32.26 8.73
CA ARG A 14 -41.16 -31.01 8.77
C ARG A 14 -40.75 -30.76 10.22
N ILE A 15 -39.45 -30.69 10.46
CA ILE A 15 -38.92 -30.14 11.70
C ILE A 15 -38.78 -28.64 11.47
N ASN A 16 -39.63 -27.83 12.11
CA ASN A 16 -39.27 -26.44 12.37
C ASN A 16 -38.08 -26.45 13.33
N PRO A 17 -37.03 -25.63 13.12
CA PRO A 17 -35.88 -25.61 14.00
C PRO A 17 -36.33 -25.20 15.40
N VAL A 18 -36.32 -26.15 16.34
CA VAL A 18 -36.45 -25.87 17.76
C VAL A 18 -35.14 -25.26 18.19
N MET A 19 -35.17 -24.00 18.65
CA MET A 19 -34.11 -23.39 19.43
C MET A 19 -33.75 -24.33 20.58
N VAL A 20 -32.52 -24.83 20.58
CA VAL A 20 -31.95 -25.51 21.73
C VAL A 20 -31.78 -24.46 22.82
N ALA A 21 -32.59 -24.55 23.87
CA ALA A 21 -32.34 -23.87 25.13
C ALA A 21 -31.04 -24.45 25.71
N GLY A 22 -29.95 -23.70 25.57
CA GLY A 22 -28.68 -24.00 26.21
C GLY A 22 -28.82 -23.86 27.72
N LEU A 23 -28.49 -24.96 28.41
CA LEU A 23 -28.22 -24.99 29.84
C LEU A 23 -27.05 -24.02 30.14
N PHE A 24 -27.35 -22.86 30.71
CA PHE A 24 -26.34 -21.92 31.21
C PHE A 24 -25.69 -22.51 32.47
N ILE A 25 -24.58 -23.21 32.29
CA ILE A 25 -23.61 -23.43 33.36
C ILE A 25 -22.85 -22.11 33.46
N GLY A 26 -22.97 -21.45 34.61
CA GLY A 26 -22.39 -20.14 34.87
C GLY A 26 -20.88 -20.12 34.67
N PHE A 27 -20.45 -19.67 33.49
CA PHE A 27 -19.16 -19.00 33.36
C PHE A 27 -19.29 -17.67 34.09
N ALA A 28 -18.39 -17.44 35.03
CA ALA A 28 -18.16 -16.10 35.57
C ALA A 28 -18.11 -15.14 34.37
N ALA A 29 -19.02 -14.17 34.36
CA ALA A 29 -18.95 -13.06 33.44
C ALA A 29 -17.55 -12.48 33.57
N PHE A 30 -16.74 -12.60 32.52
CA PHE A 30 -15.63 -11.68 32.34
C PHE A 30 -16.23 -10.28 32.47
N PRO A 31 -15.67 -9.39 33.29
CA PRO A 31 -16.21 -8.04 33.38
C PRO A 31 -16.26 -7.49 31.96
N SER A 32 -17.43 -6.96 31.59
CA SER A 32 -17.53 -5.92 30.56
C SER A 32 -16.27 -5.06 30.62
N PRO A 33 -15.63 -4.68 29.49
CA PRO A 33 -14.54 -3.72 29.57
C PRO A 33 -15.05 -2.53 30.39
N ALA A 34 -14.34 -2.19 31.47
CA ALA A 34 -14.80 -1.16 32.38
C ALA A 34 -14.87 0.14 31.57
N GLN A 35 -16.09 0.62 31.32
CA GLN A 35 -16.33 1.85 30.58
C GLN A 35 -16.04 3.01 31.52
N THR A 36 -15.03 3.82 31.21
CA THR A 36 -14.66 4.98 32.02
C THR A 36 -15.01 6.27 31.29
N TYR A 37 -15.96 7.05 31.80
CA TYR A 37 -16.31 8.33 31.21
C TYR A 37 -15.29 9.41 31.57
N VAL A 38 -14.85 10.21 30.59
CA VAL A 38 -13.87 11.29 30.75
C VAL A 38 -14.28 12.57 30.02
N GLY A 39 -13.70 13.69 30.44
CA GLY A 39 -13.92 15.02 29.88
C GLY A 39 -13.46 16.10 30.84
N GLY A 40 -13.27 17.32 30.34
CA GLY A 40 -12.74 18.46 31.10
C GLY A 40 -11.25 18.35 31.41
N LEU A 41 -10.84 18.99 32.50
CA LEU A 41 -9.45 19.07 32.93
C LEU A 41 -8.93 17.72 33.45
N VAL A 42 -7.82 17.25 32.88
CA VAL A 42 -7.08 16.06 33.31
C VAL A 42 -5.71 16.47 33.82
N ASN A 43 -5.46 16.23 35.11
CA ASN A 43 -4.22 16.62 35.78
C ASN A 43 -3.80 15.56 36.80
N GLY A 44 -2.63 14.95 36.59
CA GLY A 44 -2.03 13.96 37.48
C GLY A 44 -2.66 12.57 37.40
N GLN A 45 -3.42 12.28 36.35
CA GLN A 45 -4.12 11.00 36.19
C GLN A 45 -3.27 9.95 35.46
N VAL A 46 -3.58 8.68 35.70
CA VAL A 46 -3.07 7.53 34.94
C VAL A 46 -4.24 6.78 34.34
N TRP A 47 -4.26 6.64 33.02
CA TRP A 47 -5.25 5.84 32.32
C TRP A 47 -4.70 4.43 32.07
N SER A 48 -5.41 3.41 32.56
CA SER A 48 -4.96 2.01 32.56
C SER A 48 -5.78 1.14 31.62
N ALA A 49 -5.16 0.07 31.11
CA ALA A 49 -5.84 -0.86 30.20
C ALA A 49 -7.06 -1.54 30.85
N ALA A 50 -7.03 -1.76 32.17
CA ALA A 50 -8.14 -2.35 32.92
C ALA A 50 -9.41 -1.50 32.92
N ASN A 51 -9.26 -0.18 32.75
CA ASN A 51 -10.33 0.82 32.75
C ASN A 51 -10.70 1.30 31.33
N SER A 52 -10.19 0.61 30.31
CA SER A 52 -10.45 0.90 28.91
C SER A 52 -11.73 0.19 28.43
N PRO A 53 -12.56 0.79 27.55
CA PRO A 53 -12.36 2.07 26.88
C PRO A 53 -12.69 3.30 27.75
N TYR A 54 -11.92 4.37 27.53
CA TYR A 54 -12.21 5.69 28.06
C TYR A 54 -13.13 6.42 27.07
N LEU A 55 -14.36 6.75 27.48
CA LEU A 55 -15.37 7.42 26.65
C LEU A 55 -15.36 8.93 26.93
N ALA A 56 -14.82 9.70 25.98
CA ALA A 56 -14.77 11.16 26.06
C ALA A 56 -16.13 11.77 25.66
N THR A 57 -16.88 12.25 26.65
CA THR A 57 -18.21 12.86 26.46
C THR A 57 -18.13 14.37 26.25
N ASN A 58 -17.03 15.00 26.66
CA ASN A 58 -16.67 16.39 26.39
C ASN A 58 -15.20 16.46 25.93
N ASP A 59 -14.73 17.66 25.56
CA ASP A 59 -13.31 17.92 25.33
C ASP A 59 -12.46 17.44 26.51
N VAL A 60 -11.30 16.86 26.22
CA VAL A 60 -10.31 16.44 27.22
C VAL A 60 -9.16 17.44 27.20
N ILE A 61 -8.88 18.07 28.34
CA ILE A 61 -7.85 19.11 28.48
C ILE A 61 -6.73 18.59 29.38
N VAL A 62 -5.60 18.19 28.80
CA VAL A 62 -4.49 17.53 29.48
C VAL A 62 -3.45 18.52 30.00
N GLN A 63 -3.40 18.70 31.32
CA GLN A 63 -2.29 19.37 32.00
C GLN A 63 -1.18 18.38 32.36
N ASN A 64 -1.55 17.18 32.82
CA ASN A 64 -0.62 16.10 33.11
C ASN A 64 -1.37 14.77 33.04
N LEU A 65 -1.01 13.89 32.11
CA LEU A 65 -1.64 12.58 31.93
C LEU A 65 -0.62 11.53 31.48
N THR A 66 -0.69 10.36 32.10
CA THR A 66 -0.03 9.14 31.62
C THR A 66 -1.07 8.16 31.10
N ILE A 67 -0.87 7.61 29.90
CA ILE A 67 -1.73 6.59 29.31
C ILE A 67 -0.91 5.31 29.12
N GLN A 68 -1.37 4.21 29.70
CA GLN A 68 -0.70 2.92 29.63
C GLN A 68 -0.91 2.23 28.26
N PRO A 69 0.00 1.32 27.85
CA PRO A 69 -0.16 0.52 26.64
C PRO A 69 -1.51 -0.21 26.58
N GLY A 70 -2.10 -0.29 25.39
CA GLY A 70 -3.36 -1.00 25.13
C GLY A 70 -4.64 -0.21 25.48
N VAL A 71 -4.51 1.02 25.99
CA VAL A 71 -5.68 1.88 26.26
C VAL A 71 -6.32 2.37 24.96
N THR A 72 -7.63 2.22 24.87
CA THR A 72 -8.50 2.89 23.89
C THR A 72 -9.21 4.09 24.53
N VAL A 73 -9.14 5.23 23.84
CA VAL A 73 -9.86 6.47 24.11
C VAL A 73 -10.80 6.73 22.94
N GLN A 74 -12.10 6.81 23.23
CA GLN A 74 -13.15 6.90 22.22
C GLN A 74 -14.02 8.15 22.45
N PHE A 75 -14.15 8.96 21.41
CA PHE A 75 -14.86 10.23 21.46
C PHE A 75 -16.31 10.07 20.99
N MET A 76 -17.24 10.46 21.85
CA MET A 76 -18.69 10.29 21.68
C MET A 76 -19.34 11.37 20.80
N GLY A 77 -18.57 12.33 20.31
CA GLY A 77 -19.07 13.57 19.70
C GLY A 77 -17.97 14.37 19.04
N ASN A 78 -18.28 15.60 18.69
CA ASN A 78 -17.36 16.60 18.14
C ASN A 78 -16.39 17.17 19.20
N ASN A 79 -15.81 16.28 20.01
CA ASN A 79 -14.93 16.59 21.13
C ASN A 79 -13.46 16.54 20.67
N GLN A 80 -12.61 17.32 21.32
CA GLN A 80 -11.18 17.41 21.05
C GLN A 80 -10.35 16.87 22.22
N PHE A 81 -9.15 16.35 21.91
CA PHE A 81 -8.14 16.04 22.92
C PHE A 81 -7.05 17.11 22.89
N ASN A 82 -7.14 18.06 23.80
CA ASN A 82 -6.22 19.19 23.88
C ASN A 82 -5.11 18.91 24.91
N VAL A 83 -3.87 19.15 24.54
CA VAL A 83 -2.67 18.94 25.36
C VAL A 83 -1.94 20.27 25.51
N PRO A 84 -2.37 21.13 26.45
CA PRO A 84 -1.62 22.33 26.82
C PRO A 84 -0.45 22.05 27.79
N GLY A 85 -0.40 20.87 28.40
CA GLY A 85 0.63 20.52 29.38
C GLY A 85 1.49 19.33 28.96
N PHE A 86 1.57 18.32 29.82
CA PHE A 86 2.40 17.12 29.64
C PHE A 86 1.54 15.88 29.36
N LEU A 87 1.87 15.16 28.29
CA LEU A 87 1.27 13.87 27.94
C LEU A 87 2.34 12.80 27.82
N GLN A 88 2.14 11.69 28.52
CA GLN A 88 2.92 10.47 28.37
C GLN A 88 2.03 9.36 27.80
N ALA A 89 1.99 9.25 26.47
CA ALA A 89 1.32 8.17 25.74
C ALA A 89 2.38 7.27 25.10
N GLY A 90 2.90 6.32 25.90
CA GLY A 90 3.92 5.37 25.48
C GLY A 90 3.34 3.98 25.30
N GLY A 91 2.77 3.69 24.13
CA GLY A 91 2.32 2.35 23.78
C GLY A 91 3.48 1.41 23.49
N THR A 92 3.17 0.19 23.06
CA THR A 92 4.15 -0.75 22.50
C THR A 92 3.69 -1.26 21.14
N ARG A 93 4.58 -1.90 20.38
CA ARG A 93 4.24 -2.51 19.09
C ARG A 93 3.07 -3.50 19.18
N THR A 94 2.90 -4.18 20.32
CA THR A 94 1.82 -5.16 20.55
C THR A 94 0.60 -4.57 21.23
N ASN A 95 0.78 -3.52 22.05
CA ASN A 95 -0.27 -2.89 22.84
C ASN A 95 -0.29 -1.40 22.56
N GLN A 96 -0.77 -1.03 21.37
CA GLN A 96 -0.85 0.36 20.95
C GLN A 96 -1.95 1.11 21.71
N ILE A 97 -1.75 2.41 21.91
CA ILE A 97 -2.78 3.30 22.49
C ILE A 97 -3.65 3.82 21.36
N THR A 98 -4.96 3.69 21.44
CA THR A 98 -5.88 4.06 20.35
C THR A 98 -6.71 5.28 20.69
N PHE A 99 -6.71 6.29 19.82
CA PHE A 99 -7.59 7.45 19.85
C PHE A 99 -8.50 7.44 18.61
N ARG A 100 -9.82 7.41 18.81
CA ARG A 100 -10.77 7.33 17.69
C ARG A 100 -12.14 7.92 18.00
N GLY A 101 -12.86 8.32 16.95
CA GLY A 101 -14.29 8.61 17.03
C GLY A 101 -15.13 7.33 17.20
N THR A 102 -16.40 7.48 17.55
CA THR A 102 -17.40 6.40 17.40
C THR A 102 -17.83 6.31 15.92
N ASN A 103 -18.41 5.18 15.51
CA ASN A 103 -18.90 4.98 14.13
C ASN A 103 -19.97 6.02 13.69
N SER A 104 -20.57 6.74 14.64
CA SER A 104 -21.64 7.71 14.43
C SER A 104 -21.26 9.15 14.75
N ALA A 105 -20.06 9.41 15.31
CA ALA A 105 -19.64 10.73 15.70
C ALA A 105 -18.16 10.97 15.39
N SER A 106 -17.91 11.97 14.55
CA SER A 106 -16.58 12.48 14.26
C SER A 106 -16.06 13.34 15.40
N TRP A 107 -14.78 13.19 15.73
CA TRP A 107 -14.08 13.97 16.76
C TRP A 107 -13.06 14.91 16.14
N GLN A 108 -12.56 15.88 16.91
CA GLN A 108 -11.71 16.96 16.39
C GLN A 108 -10.21 16.68 16.44
N GLY A 109 -9.82 15.42 16.64
CA GLY A 109 -8.42 15.03 16.71
C GLY A 109 -7.71 15.45 18.01
N ILE A 110 -6.39 15.34 17.98
CA ILE A 110 -5.49 15.69 19.08
C ILE A 110 -4.82 17.02 18.76
N VAL A 111 -4.79 17.94 19.72
CA VAL A 111 -4.09 19.22 19.57
C VAL A 111 -3.06 19.37 20.68
N PHE A 112 -1.79 19.46 20.30
CA PHE A 112 -0.71 19.88 21.18
C PHE A 112 -0.53 21.39 21.00
N SER A 113 -0.92 22.18 22.00
CA SER A 113 -0.90 23.64 21.94
C SER A 113 -0.26 24.20 23.19
N GLY A 114 1.04 24.53 23.13
CA GLY A 114 1.83 24.89 24.31
C GLY A 114 2.27 23.68 25.14
N ALA A 115 2.22 22.48 24.56
CA ALA A 115 2.65 21.25 25.21
C ALA A 115 4.12 21.31 25.65
N SER A 116 4.46 20.58 26.70
CA SER A 116 5.86 20.41 27.11
C SER A 116 6.66 19.67 26.04
N ASN A 117 7.88 20.13 25.73
CA ASN A 117 8.80 19.45 24.81
C ASN A 117 9.16 18.01 25.24
N ASN A 118 8.84 17.61 26.47
CA ASN A 118 9.08 16.27 27.00
C ASN A 118 7.89 15.31 26.78
N CYS A 119 6.82 15.74 26.10
CA CYS A 119 5.70 14.85 25.81
C CYS A 119 6.16 13.60 25.05
N LEU A 120 5.65 12.45 25.46
CA LEU A 120 5.90 11.16 24.82
C LEU A 120 4.67 10.75 24.01
N PHE A 121 4.85 10.52 22.72
CA PHE A 121 3.79 10.00 21.86
C PHE A 121 4.34 8.90 20.96
N GLN A 122 4.21 7.66 21.43
CA GLN A 122 4.81 6.48 20.82
C GLN A 122 3.82 5.34 20.71
N TYR A 123 3.85 4.63 19.58
CA TYR A 123 2.99 3.48 19.32
C TYR A 123 1.50 3.78 19.55
N CYS A 124 1.08 4.96 19.10
CA CYS A 124 -0.31 5.42 19.16
C CYS A 124 -1.00 5.24 17.81
N ILE A 125 -2.28 4.90 17.83
CA ILE A 125 -3.18 4.90 16.68
C ILE A 125 -4.11 6.12 16.80
N VAL A 126 -4.21 6.93 15.75
CA VAL A 126 -5.10 8.08 15.66
C VAL A 126 -5.95 7.97 14.40
N GLN A 127 -7.26 7.83 14.58
CA GLN A 127 -8.17 7.50 13.48
C GLN A 127 -9.49 8.27 13.51
N ASN A 128 -10.06 8.48 12.32
CA ASN A 128 -11.41 9.00 12.10
C ASN A 128 -11.68 10.38 12.75
N ALA A 129 -10.65 11.23 12.83
CA ALA A 129 -10.82 12.63 13.20
C ALA A 129 -11.31 13.45 11.99
N ASN A 130 -12.08 14.50 12.23
CA ASN A 130 -12.60 15.42 11.20
C ASN A 130 -11.97 16.82 11.25
N ASN A 131 -10.89 17.00 12.01
CA ASN A 131 -10.16 18.26 12.06
C ASN A 131 -8.66 17.98 12.24
N SER A 132 -8.09 17.24 11.29
CA SER A 132 -6.78 16.60 11.39
C SER A 132 -6.74 15.50 12.46
N GLY A 133 -5.94 14.46 12.24
CA GLY A 133 -5.66 13.46 13.27
C GLY A 133 -4.91 14.08 14.45
N ILE A 134 -3.81 14.78 14.15
CA ILE A 134 -2.96 15.44 15.15
C ILE A 134 -2.56 16.84 14.68
N GLN A 135 -2.60 17.81 15.56
CA GLN A 135 -2.11 19.17 15.32
C GLN A 135 -1.01 19.50 16.33
N PHE A 136 0.17 19.88 15.85
CA PHE A 136 1.27 20.37 16.67
C PHE A 136 1.42 21.88 16.47
N ARG A 137 1.11 22.65 17.52
CA ARG A 137 1.09 24.12 17.52
C ARG A 137 2.15 24.70 18.45
N GLY A 138 3.13 25.38 17.86
CA GLY A 138 4.15 26.21 18.52
C GLY A 138 5.35 25.48 19.12
N THR A 139 5.39 24.14 19.13
CA THR A 139 6.49 23.36 19.75
C THR A 139 7.01 22.27 18.83
N PRO A 140 8.34 22.13 18.69
CA PRO A 140 8.92 20.99 17.99
C PRO A 140 8.57 19.68 18.67
N MET A 141 8.18 18.69 17.89
CA MET A 141 7.72 17.40 18.42
C MET A 141 8.39 16.24 17.71
N THR A 142 8.55 15.13 18.45
CA THR A 142 8.98 13.84 17.90
C THR A 142 7.95 12.78 18.24
N ILE A 143 7.50 12.03 17.24
CA ILE A 143 6.61 10.88 17.44
C ILE A 143 7.19 9.62 16.80
N GLN A 144 6.91 8.46 17.40
CA GLN A 144 7.53 7.20 16.99
C GLN A 144 6.54 6.04 16.91
N GLY A 145 6.59 5.22 15.86
CA GLY A 145 5.81 3.98 15.76
C GLY A 145 4.29 4.21 15.68
N CYS A 146 3.86 5.43 15.39
CA CYS A 146 2.45 5.82 15.40
C CYS A 146 1.79 5.51 14.05
N THR A 147 0.49 5.22 14.10
CA THR A 147 -0.36 5.07 12.92
C THR A 147 -1.42 6.18 12.91
N ILE A 148 -1.37 7.05 11.91
CA ILE A 148 -2.31 8.15 11.71
C ILE A 148 -3.09 7.84 10.45
N SER A 149 -4.36 7.46 10.56
CA SER A 149 -5.10 6.96 9.41
C SER A 149 -6.58 7.29 9.37
N GLY A 150 -7.13 7.41 8.16
CA GLY A 150 -8.57 7.67 7.98
C GLY A 150 -9.04 9.01 8.55
N ASN A 151 -8.12 9.97 8.74
CA ASN A 151 -8.47 11.30 9.27
C ASN A 151 -8.76 12.27 8.13
N PHE A 152 -9.64 13.22 8.42
CA PHE A 152 -10.06 14.27 7.53
C PHE A 152 -9.74 15.64 8.12
N SER A 153 -9.37 16.59 7.28
CA SER A 153 -9.29 18.01 7.65
C SER A 153 -10.08 18.86 6.65
N PRO A 154 -10.97 19.75 7.12
CA PRO A 154 -11.58 20.77 6.27
C PRO A 154 -10.60 21.87 5.85
N GLY A 155 -9.36 21.85 6.37
CA GLY A 155 -8.25 22.72 5.98
C GLY A 155 -7.12 21.93 5.31
N SER A 156 -5.91 22.06 5.84
CA SER A 156 -4.71 21.32 5.42
C SER A 156 -4.31 20.30 6.49
N GLY A 157 -3.47 19.31 6.13
CA GLY A 157 -2.93 18.35 7.10
C GLY A 157 -3.95 17.32 7.56
N GLY A 158 -4.54 16.54 6.65
CA GLY A 158 -5.59 15.58 6.98
C GLY A 158 -5.20 14.61 8.09
N GLY A 159 -3.99 14.05 8.03
CA GLY A 159 -3.43 13.25 9.11
C GLY A 159 -2.79 14.10 10.19
N ILE A 160 -1.80 14.91 9.80
CA ILE A 160 -1.01 15.73 10.72
C ILE A 160 -0.92 17.17 10.19
N TYR A 161 -1.18 18.12 11.08
CA TYR A 161 -0.86 19.53 10.90
C TYR A 161 0.29 19.91 11.84
N THR A 162 1.25 20.70 11.38
CA THR A 162 2.23 21.35 12.26
C THR A 162 2.62 22.73 11.76
N ASP A 163 2.81 23.68 12.69
CA ASP A 163 3.37 25.01 12.39
C ASP A 163 4.83 25.15 12.86
N GLY A 164 5.44 24.07 13.34
CA GLY A 164 6.83 23.99 13.78
C GLY A 164 7.56 22.80 13.16
N SER A 165 8.79 22.54 13.63
CA SER A 165 9.55 21.36 13.21
C SER A 165 8.97 20.08 13.79
N LEU A 166 8.94 19.02 13.00
CA LEU A 166 8.34 17.75 13.38
C LEU A 166 9.21 16.59 12.91
N THR A 167 9.48 15.64 13.81
CA THR A 167 10.18 14.41 13.49
C THR A 167 9.27 13.21 13.66
N LEU A 168 9.13 12.42 12.60
CA LEU A 168 8.44 11.13 12.61
C LEU A 168 9.47 10.01 12.47
N GLN A 169 9.36 8.99 13.32
CA GLN A 169 10.22 7.81 13.29
C GLN A 169 9.37 6.54 13.21
N SER A 170 9.56 5.72 12.17
CA SER A 170 8.84 4.46 11.99
C SER A 170 7.31 4.61 12.03
N CYS A 171 6.79 5.74 11.55
CA CYS A 171 5.36 6.05 11.58
C CYS A 171 4.67 5.70 10.25
N LEU A 172 3.38 5.39 10.31
CA LEU A 172 2.48 5.23 9.17
C LEU A 172 1.47 6.38 9.14
N VAL A 173 1.45 7.16 8.06
CA VAL A 173 0.43 8.18 7.79
C VAL A 173 -0.33 7.77 6.55
N SER A 174 -1.54 7.22 6.70
CA SER A 174 -2.22 6.58 5.57
C SER A 174 -3.72 6.81 5.48
N GLY A 175 -4.24 6.99 4.27
CA GLY A 175 -5.68 7.11 4.05
C GLY A 175 -6.28 8.39 4.65
N ASN A 176 -5.47 9.42 4.84
CA ASN A 176 -5.95 10.71 5.34
C ASN A 176 -6.28 11.63 4.17
N SER A 177 -7.18 12.58 4.41
CA SER A 177 -7.63 13.49 3.36
C SER A 177 -7.86 14.91 3.85
N SER A 178 -7.76 15.85 2.91
CA SER A 178 -8.09 17.23 3.17
C SER A 178 -8.82 17.87 1.98
N SER A 179 -9.76 18.77 2.29
CA SER A 179 -10.54 19.46 1.26
C SER A 179 -10.97 20.86 1.71
N SER A 180 -10.15 21.84 1.38
CA SER A 180 -10.48 23.27 1.33
C SER A 180 -10.21 23.79 -0.08
N PRO A 181 -10.76 24.96 -0.50
CA PRO A 181 -10.46 25.54 -1.81
C PRO A 181 -8.97 25.65 -2.11
N SER A 182 -8.15 25.96 -1.10
CA SER A 182 -6.69 25.83 -1.14
C SER A 182 -6.27 24.91 0.01
N SER A 183 -5.83 23.69 -0.31
CA SER A 183 -5.54 22.65 0.68
C SER A 183 -4.21 22.01 0.37
N HIS A 184 -3.47 21.70 1.44
CA HIS A 184 -2.11 21.19 1.36
C HIS A 184 -1.95 19.98 2.29
N GLY A 185 -1.15 18.99 1.89
CA GLY A 185 -0.74 17.92 2.80
C GLY A 185 -1.87 17.01 3.25
N GLY A 186 -2.44 16.20 2.36
CA GLY A 186 -3.54 15.29 2.70
C GLY A 186 -3.16 14.33 3.83
N GLY A 187 -1.89 13.89 3.84
CA GLY A 187 -1.27 13.17 4.95
C GLY A 187 -0.69 14.11 6.00
N ILE A 188 0.34 14.86 5.64
CA ILE A 188 1.08 15.74 6.54
C ILE A 188 1.16 17.13 5.92
N TYR A 189 0.85 18.16 6.70
CA TYR A 189 1.07 19.54 6.33
C TYR A 189 1.93 20.26 7.37
N SER A 190 2.98 20.93 6.89
CA SER A 190 3.80 21.85 7.69
C SER A 190 3.65 23.28 7.17
N SER A 191 3.07 24.15 8.00
CA SER A 191 2.95 25.58 7.72
C SER A 191 4.10 26.41 8.31
N GLY A 192 5.02 25.77 9.04
CA GLY A 192 6.18 26.45 9.61
C GLY A 192 7.01 27.02 8.46
N GLY A 193 7.25 28.33 8.48
CA GLY A 193 7.92 29.05 7.37
C GLY A 193 9.35 28.56 7.08
N GLY A 194 10.18 29.39 6.43
CA GLY A 194 11.50 28.98 5.90
C GLY A 194 12.47 28.25 6.85
N GLY A 195 12.31 28.36 8.18
CA GLY A 195 13.15 27.69 9.17
C GLY A 195 12.62 26.36 9.73
N ALA A 196 11.41 25.94 9.38
CA ALA A 196 10.87 24.67 9.88
C ALA A 196 11.51 23.47 9.18
N VAL A 197 11.67 22.36 9.92
CA VAL A 197 12.21 21.12 9.38
C VAL A 197 11.23 19.98 9.67
N LEU A 198 10.75 19.34 8.60
CA LEU A 198 9.98 18.11 8.68
C LEU A 198 10.90 16.94 8.39
N THR A 199 11.09 16.05 9.36
CA THR A 199 11.99 14.89 9.24
C THR A 199 11.20 13.60 9.32
N LEU A 200 11.31 12.75 8.30
CA LEU A 200 10.72 11.42 8.27
C LEU A 200 11.83 10.35 8.17
N GLN A 201 11.93 9.53 9.23
CA GLN A 201 12.88 8.43 9.32
C GLN A 201 12.14 7.09 9.33
N GLN A 202 12.36 6.27 8.31
CA GLN A 202 11.72 4.95 8.17
C GLN A 202 10.18 5.01 8.20
N CYS A 203 9.61 6.10 7.71
CA CYS A 203 8.17 6.33 7.72
C CYS A 203 7.52 5.92 6.41
N VAL A 204 6.22 5.65 6.45
CA VAL A 204 5.39 5.42 5.27
C VAL A 204 4.27 6.46 5.25
N VAL A 205 4.21 7.25 4.18
CA VAL A 205 3.10 8.17 3.89
C VAL A 205 2.40 7.65 2.65
N SER A 206 1.19 7.11 2.81
CA SER A 206 0.53 6.40 1.71
C SER A 206 -0.97 6.62 1.56
N ASN A 207 -1.47 6.57 0.33
CA ASN A 207 -2.91 6.64 0.06
C ASN A 207 -3.58 7.88 0.66
N ASN A 208 -2.84 8.98 0.84
CA ASN A 208 -3.42 10.24 1.28
C ASN A 208 -3.84 11.08 0.08
N ASN A 209 -4.85 11.92 0.26
CA ASN A 209 -5.43 12.68 -0.83
C ASN A 209 -5.74 14.12 -0.44
N VAL A 210 -5.43 15.05 -1.34
CA VAL A 210 -5.92 16.42 -1.29
C VAL A 210 -6.92 16.61 -2.43
N SER A 211 -8.12 17.10 -2.12
CA SER A 211 -9.09 17.51 -3.15
C SER A 211 -9.46 18.96 -2.93
N ALA A 212 -9.03 19.83 -3.85
CA ALA A 212 -9.14 21.28 -3.73
C ALA A 212 -9.21 21.94 -5.12
N VAL A 213 -9.36 23.27 -5.16
CA VAL A 213 -9.13 24.06 -6.38
C VAL A 213 -7.62 24.25 -6.59
N ASP A 214 -6.90 24.53 -5.52
CA ASP A 214 -5.44 24.50 -5.44
C ASP A 214 -5.02 23.37 -4.50
N ALA A 215 -4.66 22.22 -5.09
CA ALA A 215 -4.35 20.99 -4.38
C ALA A 215 -2.85 20.73 -4.36
N ARG A 216 -2.20 20.80 -3.20
CA ARG A 216 -0.75 20.58 -3.11
C ARG A 216 -0.36 19.52 -2.11
N GLY A 217 0.63 18.69 -2.43
CA GLY A 217 1.18 17.75 -1.45
C GLY A 217 0.18 16.69 -1.03
N GLY A 218 -0.23 15.80 -1.94
CA GLY A 218 -1.20 14.75 -1.62
C GLY A 218 -0.80 13.94 -0.38
N GLY A 219 0.48 13.57 -0.31
CA GLY A 219 1.09 12.97 0.87
C GLY A 219 1.58 14.02 1.86
N ILE A 220 2.54 14.84 1.43
CA ILE A 220 3.22 15.84 2.27
C ILE A 220 3.14 17.21 1.59
N GLY A 221 2.68 18.23 2.32
CA GLY A 221 2.71 19.63 1.91
C GLY A 221 3.52 20.48 2.90
N CYS A 222 4.44 21.31 2.40
CA CYS A 222 5.19 22.28 3.19
C CYS A 222 5.24 23.63 2.47
N ASP A 223 4.77 24.70 3.13
CA ASP A 223 4.75 26.06 2.54
C ASP A 223 6.11 26.75 2.58
N GLY A 224 7.08 26.12 3.25
CA GLY A 224 8.47 26.54 3.37
C GLY A 224 9.27 25.47 4.11
N GLY A 225 10.50 25.80 4.49
CA GLY A 225 11.32 24.91 5.30
C GLY A 225 11.93 23.75 4.50
N THR A 226 12.55 22.82 5.21
CA THR A 226 13.23 21.65 4.63
C THR A 226 12.48 20.37 4.94
N LEU A 227 12.27 19.53 3.93
CA LEU A 227 11.85 18.14 4.12
C LEU A 227 13.06 17.22 4.06
N ILE A 228 13.25 16.40 5.10
CA ILE A 228 14.29 15.38 5.17
C ILE A 228 13.63 14.00 5.17
N LEU A 229 13.99 13.17 4.18
CA LEU A 229 13.55 11.78 4.05
C LEU A 229 14.74 10.85 4.22
N SER A 230 14.69 9.96 5.21
CA SER A 230 15.70 8.92 5.43
C SER A 230 15.02 7.55 5.54
N GLY A 231 15.24 6.67 4.56
CA GLY A 231 14.63 5.34 4.51
C GLY A 231 13.09 5.36 4.43
N SER A 232 12.51 6.49 4.03
CA SER A 232 11.06 6.72 4.08
C SER A 232 10.40 6.54 2.72
N ARG A 233 9.13 6.14 2.73
CA ARG A 233 8.34 5.79 1.54
C ARG A 233 7.12 6.70 1.41
N ILE A 234 7.02 7.42 0.30
CA ILE A 234 5.89 8.28 -0.05
C ILE A 234 5.17 7.65 -1.25
N VAL A 235 4.05 6.97 -1.00
CA VAL A 235 3.50 6.00 -1.95
C VAL A 235 2.00 6.18 -2.19
N ASN A 236 1.57 6.19 -3.46
CA ASN A 236 0.15 6.22 -3.84
C ASN A 236 -0.63 7.40 -3.24
N ASN A 237 0.00 8.56 -3.07
CA ASN A 237 -0.71 9.76 -2.64
C ASN A 237 -1.19 10.55 -3.85
N SER A 238 -2.23 11.36 -3.64
CA SER A 238 -2.90 12.07 -4.73
C SER A 238 -3.20 13.53 -4.40
N ALA A 239 -2.96 14.41 -5.37
CA ALA A 239 -3.37 15.81 -5.31
C ALA A 239 -4.30 16.10 -6.50
N ASN A 240 -5.57 16.42 -6.20
CA ASN A 240 -6.63 16.58 -7.18
C ASN A 240 -7.20 18.00 -7.16
N GLY A 241 -6.74 18.81 -8.12
CA GLY A 241 -7.13 20.18 -8.41
C GLY A 241 -8.32 20.29 -9.37
N ASN A 242 -9.41 19.55 -9.15
CA ASN A 242 -10.58 19.53 -10.07
C ASN A 242 -11.90 19.99 -9.41
N GLN A 243 -11.83 20.71 -8.29
CA GLN A 243 -13.06 21.09 -7.56
C GLN A 243 -13.79 22.34 -8.09
N CYS A 244 -13.33 23.01 -9.16
CA CYS A 244 -14.12 24.12 -9.71
C CYS A 244 -15.18 23.64 -10.72
N SER A 245 -16.39 24.19 -10.60
CA SER A 245 -17.55 23.97 -11.46
C SER A 245 -17.64 24.91 -12.66
N ASP A 246 -16.76 25.90 -12.77
CA ASP A 246 -16.68 26.86 -13.88
C ASP A 246 -15.52 26.52 -14.84
N SER A 247 -15.77 26.68 -16.14
CA SER A 247 -14.84 26.37 -17.25
C SER A 247 -13.67 27.35 -17.37
N PHE A 248 -13.65 28.43 -16.59
CA PHE A 248 -12.59 29.45 -16.58
C PHE A 248 -11.79 29.54 -15.28
N CYS A 249 -12.07 28.67 -14.31
CA CYS A 249 -11.28 28.58 -13.08
C CYS A 249 -9.90 27.99 -13.37
N HIS A 250 -8.85 28.74 -13.04
CA HIS A 250 -7.49 28.20 -13.00
C HIS A 250 -7.32 27.26 -11.81
N ASN A 251 -7.41 25.96 -12.03
CA ASN A 251 -7.19 24.94 -11.03
C ASN A 251 -5.77 24.37 -11.12
N TYR A 252 -5.06 24.37 -10.00
CA TYR A 252 -3.67 23.95 -9.91
C TYR A 252 -3.55 22.71 -9.04
N ALA A 253 -2.68 21.79 -9.44
CA ALA A 253 -2.28 20.71 -8.56
C ALA A 253 -0.77 20.47 -8.64
N SER A 254 -0.13 20.32 -7.48
CA SER A 254 1.31 20.12 -7.40
C SER A 254 1.71 19.11 -6.33
N GLY A 255 2.73 18.29 -6.57
CA GLY A 255 3.24 17.40 -5.53
C GLY A 255 2.26 16.32 -5.12
N GLY A 256 1.90 15.40 -6.02
CA GLY A 256 1.00 14.28 -5.68
C GLY A 256 1.51 13.50 -4.46
N GLY A 257 2.81 13.23 -4.43
CA GLY A 257 3.50 12.71 -3.26
C GLY A 257 3.91 13.82 -2.29
N VAL A 258 4.80 14.70 -2.76
CA VAL A 258 5.47 15.72 -1.96
C VAL A 258 5.35 17.09 -2.64
N TYR A 259 4.93 18.10 -1.88
CA TYR A 259 5.05 19.50 -2.24
C TYR A 259 5.81 20.23 -1.12
N VAL A 260 6.92 20.88 -1.44
CA VAL A 260 7.72 21.67 -0.48
C VAL A 260 8.20 22.95 -1.15
N ALA A 261 7.81 24.13 -0.70
CA ALA A 261 8.31 25.36 -1.32
C ALA A 261 9.85 25.53 -1.17
N GLY A 262 10.43 24.98 -0.11
CA GLY A 262 11.87 24.94 0.13
C GLY A 262 12.55 23.65 -0.37
N PRO A 263 13.73 23.29 0.18
CA PRO A 263 14.50 22.13 -0.27
C PRO A 263 13.93 20.79 0.20
N VAL A 264 14.13 19.77 -0.64
CA VAL A 264 13.90 18.36 -0.30
C VAL A 264 15.23 17.62 -0.30
N GLN A 265 15.52 16.92 0.79
CA GLN A 265 16.72 16.09 0.95
C GLN A 265 16.29 14.65 1.23
N GLY A 266 16.63 13.74 0.31
CA GLY A 266 16.29 12.32 0.40
C GLY A 266 17.53 11.44 0.41
N GLN A 267 17.53 10.48 1.33
CA GLN A 267 18.49 9.39 1.37
C GLN A 267 17.73 8.07 1.51
N THR A 268 17.96 7.11 0.61
CA THR A 268 17.24 5.82 0.61
C THR A 268 15.72 6.00 0.60
N ALA A 269 15.24 7.07 -0.02
CA ALA A 269 13.82 7.40 -0.09
C ALA A 269 13.15 6.70 -1.27
N THR A 270 11.89 6.32 -1.13
CA THR A 270 11.05 5.83 -2.23
C THR A 270 9.88 6.78 -2.42
N ILE A 271 9.73 7.36 -3.61
CA ILE A 271 8.59 8.20 -3.98
C ILE A 271 7.93 7.56 -5.18
N SER A 272 6.84 6.83 -4.95
CA SER A 272 6.29 5.97 -6.00
C SER A 272 4.77 5.94 -6.12
N GLY A 273 4.25 5.82 -7.34
CA GLY A 273 2.81 5.64 -7.57
C GLY A 273 1.97 6.86 -7.22
N ASN A 274 2.59 8.03 -6.99
CA ASN A 274 1.86 9.23 -6.62
C ASN A 274 1.29 9.91 -7.87
N SER A 275 0.13 10.55 -7.71
CA SER A 275 -0.59 11.14 -8.82
C SER A 275 -0.96 12.59 -8.59
N VAL A 276 -0.88 13.41 -9.64
CA VAL A 276 -1.41 14.77 -9.63
C VAL A 276 -2.38 14.93 -10.79
N SER A 277 -3.54 15.54 -10.54
CA SER A 277 -4.55 15.78 -11.57
C SER A 277 -5.15 17.18 -11.42
N SER A 278 -5.26 17.95 -12.49
CA SER A 278 -5.91 19.27 -12.44
C SER A 278 -6.59 19.68 -13.74
N GLY A 279 -7.45 20.70 -13.61
CA GLY A 279 -8.09 21.38 -14.73
C GLY A 279 -7.05 22.03 -15.65
N ASP A 280 -6.18 22.86 -15.07
CA ASP A 280 -5.21 23.67 -15.80
C ASP A 280 -3.81 23.07 -15.72
N ARG A 281 -3.10 23.28 -14.61
CA ARG A 281 -1.67 22.94 -14.53
C ARG A 281 -1.40 21.90 -13.46
N SER A 282 -0.66 20.85 -13.84
CA SER A 282 -0.22 19.80 -12.92
C SER A 282 1.31 19.81 -12.85
N SER A 283 1.91 19.74 -11.65
CA SER A 283 3.38 19.81 -11.51
C SER A 283 3.93 18.86 -10.44
N GLY A 284 5.01 18.13 -10.74
CA GLY A 284 5.70 17.32 -9.74
C GLY A 284 4.84 16.17 -9.19
N ALA A 285 4.41 15.22 -10.01
CA ALA A 285 3.47 14.18 -9.53
C ALA A 285 4.05 13.37 -8.36
N GLY A 286 5.33 13.02 -8.42
CA GLY A 286 6.08 12.52 -7.28
C GLY A 286 6.46 13.65 -6.33
N ILE A 287 7.30 14.57 -6.80
CA ILE A 287 7.91 15.63 -5.99
C ILE A 287 7.74 16.99 -6.68
N TYR A 288 7.27 17.99 -5.94
CA TYR A 288 7.40 19.40 -6.29
C TYR A 288 8.24 20.07 -5.20
N CYS A 289 9.36 20.70 -5.56
CA CYS A 289 10.15 21.44 -4.58
C CYS A 289 10.91 22.66 -5.10
N GLY A 290 11.56 23.38 -4.19
CA GLY A 290 12.73 24.20 -4.53
C GLY A 290 13.91 23.28 -4.87
N PRO A 291 15.09 23.42 -4.24
CA PRO A 291 16.21 22.50 -4.48
C PRO A 291 15.87 21.04 -4.18
N LEU A 292 16.40 20.11 -4.99
CA LEU A 292 16.22 18.68 -4.80
C LEU A 292 17.57 17.98 -4.67
N THR A 293 17.79 17.31 -3.55
CA THR A 293 18.93 16.41 -3.35
C THR A 293 18.43 15.02 -3.02
N LEU A 294 18.72 14.05 -3.88
CA LEU A 294 18.41 12.65 -3.64
C LEU A 294 19.67 11.80 -3.75
N THR A 295 19.85 10.91 -2.76
CA THR A 295 20.93 9.92 -2.74
C THR A 295 20.35 8.53 -2.53
N ASN A 296 20.79 7.54 -3.29
CA ASN A 296 20.36 6.14 -3.15
C ASN A 296 18.84 5.96 -3.16
N SER A 297 18.11 6.77 -3.93
CA SER A 297 16.65 6.89 -3.83
C SER A 297 15.94 6.49 -5.13
N ASP A 298 14.68 6.06 -5.01
CA ASP A 298 13.83 5.67 -6.14
C ASP A 298 12.65 6.65 -6.28
N VAL A 299 12.47 7.19 -7.49
CA VAL A 299 11.30 7.99 -7.89
C VAL A 299 10.63 7.31 -9.07
N SER A 300 9.55 6.58 -8.81
CA SER A 300 9.00 5.66 -9.81
C SER A 300 7.49 5.66 -9.97
N ASN A 301 7.01 5.44 -11.20
CA ASN A 301 5.58 5.27 -11.49
C ASN A 301 4.68 6.43 -11.02
N ASN A 302 5.21 7.65 -10.95
CA ASN A 302 4.41 8.81 -10.60
C ASN A 302 3.75 9.39 -11.86
N SER A 303 2.48 9.82 -11.75
CA SER A 303 1.66 10.19 -12.93
C SER A 303 1.03 11.57 -12.79
N GLY A 304 1.33 12.47 -13.72
CA GLY A 304 0.66 13.77 -13.85
C GLY A 304 -0.41 13.78 -14.93
N TYR A 305 -1.50 14.48 -14.69
CA TYR A 305 -2.57 14.69 -15.66
C TYR A 305 -3.10 16.13 -15.61
N SER A 306 -3.31 16.74 -16.78
CA SER A 306 -4.04 18.01 -16.89
C SER A 306 -4.98 18.02 -18.10
N SER A 307 -6.12 18.72 -17.98
CA SER A 307 -7.10 18.82 -19.08
C SER A 307 -6.92 20.02 -20.01
N TYR A 308 -6.51 21.19 -19.51
CA TYR A 308 -6.48 22.45 -20.28
C TYR A 308 -5.12 23.17 -20.31
N GLY A 309 -4.30 23.05 -19.27
CA GLY A 309 -2.93 23.61 -19.23
C GLY A 309 -1.83 22.54 -19.15
N GLY A 310 -0.57 22.95 -19.04
CA GLY A 310 0.59 22.04 -19.08
C GLY A 310 0.72 21.11 -17.86
N SER A 311 1.25 19.91 -18.08
CA SER A 311 1.67 18.97 -17.03
C SER A 311 3.19 18.86 -17.00
N TYR A 312 3.81 19.08 -15.83
CA TYR A 312 5.27 19.21 -15.68
C TYR A 312 5.81 18.23 -14.61
N GLY A 313 6.91 17.54 -14.88
CA GLY A 313 7.63 16.75 -13.88
C GLY A 313 6.84 15.58 -13.30
N GLY A 314 6.61 14.52 -14.08
CA GLY A 314 5.93 13.31 -13.58
C GLY A 314 6.64 12.74 -12.34
N GLY A 315 7.96 12.52 -12.41
CA GLY A 315 8.76 12.17 -11.25
C GLY A 315 8.99 13.36 -10.32
N ALA A 316 9.65 14.41 -10.80
CA ALA A 316 9.90 15.62 -10.01
C ALA A 316 9.79 16.93 -10.81
N TYR A 317 9.37 17.99 -10.15
CA TYR A 317 9.52 19.38 -10.56
C TYR A 317 10.27 20.12 -9.44
N CYS A 318 11.46 20.65 -9.72
CA CYS A 318 12.31 21.28 -8.73
C CYS A 318 12.88 22.62 -9.20
N GLY A 319 13.28 23.46 -8.25
CA GLY A 319 14.26 24.52 -8.47
C GLY A 319 15.69 23.98 -8.39
N SER A 320 16.67 24.85 -8.63
CA SER A 320 18.08 24.47 -8.55
C SER A 320 18.67 24.68 -7.14
N PRO A 321 19.73 23.92 -6.76
CA PRO A 321 20.35 22.84 -7.55
C PRO A 321 19.53 21.55 -7.52
N LEU A 322 19.61 20.80 -8.63
CA LEU A 322 19.23 19.39 -8.70
C LEU A 322 20.48 18.54 -8.49
N ILE A 323 20.47 17.69 -7.47
CA ILE A 323 21.55 16.74 -7.16
C ILE A 323 20.95 15.34 -7.03
N LEU A 324 21.29 14.46 -7.97
CA LEU A 324 20.91 13.06 -7.95
C LEU A 324 22.16 12.20 -7.94
N GLN A 325 22.28 11.34 -6.94
CA GLN A 325 23.41 10.43 -6.82
C GLN A 325 22.92 9.02 -6.50
N SER A 326 23.28 8.05 -7.34
CA SER A 326 22.87 6.65 -7.14
C SER A 326 21.34 6.45 -7.10
N CYS A 327 20.61 7.20 -7.93
CA CYS A 327 19.14 7.20 -7.93
C CYS A 327 18.53 6.41 -9.10
N ARG A 328 17.32 5.89 -8.90
CA ARG A 328 16.47 5.37 -9.97
C ARG A 328 15.30 6.30 -10.22
N ILE A 329 15.09 6.73 -11.46
CA ILE A 329 13.96 7.55 -11.88
C ILE A 329 13.23 6.82 -13.00
N SER A 330 12.13 6.12 -12.71
CA SER A 330 11.57 5.18 -13.70
C SER A 330 10.07 5.08 -13.80
N GLY A 331 9.54 4.88 -15.01
CA GLY A 331 8.10 4.67 -15.23
C GLY A 331 7.22 5.89 -14.93
N ASN A 332 7.81 7.07 -14.74
CA ASN A 332 7.02 8.27 -14.46
C ASN A 332 6.36 8.77 -15.75
N SER A 333 5.15 9.32 -15.63
CA SER A 333 4.37 9.74 -16.77
C SER A 333 3.69 11.09 -16.57
N VAL A 334 3.49 11.81 -17.66
CA VAL A 334 2.63 13.00 -17.70
C VAL A 334 1.72 12.92 -18.92
N ASN A 335 0.44 13.24 -18.76
CA ASN A 335 -0.56 13.23 -19.82
C ASN A 335 -1.33 14.56 -19.87
N PHE A 336 -1.70 14.99 -21.07
CA PHE A 336 -2.43 16.24 -21.30
C PHE A 336 -3.44 16.07 -22.46
N VAL A 337 -4.62 16.68 -22.37
CA VAL A 337 -5.74 16.47 -23.34
C VAL A 337 -6.28 17.77 -23.98
N GLY A 338 -5.64 18.93 -23.79
CA GLY A 338 -6.18 20.23 -24.22
C GLY A 338 -5.78 20.70 -25.63
N CYS A 339 -6.63 21.53 -26.24
CA CYS A 339 -6.50 22.06 -27.61
C CYS A 339 -5.98 23.52 -27.71
N CYS A 340 -5.62 24.14 -26.58
CA CYS A 340 -5.37 25.59 -26.51
C CYS A 340 -3.86 25.90 -26.53
N ALA A 341 -3.44 26.67 -27.52
CA ALA A 341 -2.07 26.96 -27.88
C ALA A 341 -1.29 27.79 -26.82
N GLY A 342 -0.31 27.13 -26.19
CA GLY A 342 0.86 27.75 -25.56
C GLY A 342 2.00 26.73 -25.59
N PRO A 343 3.29 27.13 -25.52
CA PRO A 343 4.37 26.16 -25.44
C PRO A 343 4.26 25.38 -24.12
N THR A 344 3.76 24.15 -24.19
CA THR A 344 3.61 23.26 -23.03
C THR A 344 4.84 22.38 -22.86
N TYR A 345 5.62 22.66 -21.81
CA TYR A 345 6.90 21.99 -21.52
C TYR A 345 6.71 20.77 -20.59
N GLY A 346 6.33 19.61 -21.12
CA GLY A 346 6.08 18.42 -20.29
C GLY A 346 7.27 17.48 -20.15
N ALA A 347 7.97 17.50 -19.01
CA ALA A 347 8.98 16.50 -18.64
C ALA A 347 8.36 15.39 -17.78
N ALA A 348 8.44 14.12 -18.22
CA ALA A 348 7.90 13.00 -17.46
C ALA A 348 8.80 12.56 -16.29
N ALA A 349 10.11 12.62 -16.46
CA ALA A 349 11.07 12.25 -15.41
C ALA A 349 11.25 13.40 -14.40
N ILE A 350 12.05 14.41 -14.76
CA ILE A 350 12.38 15.55 -13.88
C ILE A 350 12.34 16.85 -14.69
N ASN A 351 11.81 17.92 -14.08
CA ASN A 351 11.88 19.29 -14.58
C ASN A 351 12.61 20.15 -13.53
N CYS A 352 13.70 20.80 -13.91
CA CYS A 352 14.42 21.77 -13.06
C CYS A 352 14.26 23.16 -13.70
N SER A 353 13.99 24.23 -12.93
CA SER A 353 13.62 25.53 -13.53
C SER A 353 14.67 26.65 -13.48
N ASP A 354 15.83 26.45 -12.84
CA ASP A 354 16.80 27.52 -12.54
C ASP A 354 18.19 27.31 -13.18
N SER A 355 19.08 28.30 -13.02
CA SER A 355 20.36 28.43 -13.75
C SER A 355 21.61 28.11 -12.92
N ALA A 356 21.55 27.17 -11.98
CA ALA A 356 22.71 26.76 -11.18
C ALA A 356 23.43 25.53 -11.77
N PHE A 357 24.39 24.98 -11.03
CA PHE A 357 25.05 23.72 -11.36
C PHE A 357 24.18 22.53 -10.92
N ASP A 358 23.73 21.72 -11.87
CA ASP A 358 22.99 20.49 -11.62
C ASP A 358 23.91 19.26 -11.80
N LEU A 359 23.75 18.26 -10.92
CA LEU A 359 24.55 17.04 -10.91
C LEU A 359 23.65 15.81 -10.98
N ILE A 360 23.86 14.96 -11.99
CA ILE A 360 23.29 13.62 -12.05
C ILE A 360 24.43 12.62 -12.16
N GLN A 361 24.57 11.76 -11.15
CA GLN A 361 25.67 10.83 -11.03
C GLN A 361 25.20 9.43 -10.67
N ASN A 362 25.72 8.40 -11.35
CA ASN A 362 25.45 7.00 -11.02
C ASN A 362 23.95 6.63 -11.02
N CYS A 363 23.13 7.29 -11.84
CA CYS A 363 21.68 7.14 -11.85
C CYS A 363 21.17 6.31 -13.04
N VAL A 364 20.01 5.69 -12.83
CA VAL A 364 19.23 5.02 -13.89
C VAL A 364 17.94 5.79 -14.13
N ILE A 365 17.79 6.37 -15.32
CA ILE A 365 16.56 7.05 -15.74
C ILE A 365 15.93 6.28 -16.89
N SER A 366 14.79 5.64 -16.65
CA SER A 366 14.22 4.69 -17.62
C SER A 366 12.70 4.64 -17.71
N GLY A 367 12.17 4.41 -18.91
CA GLY A 367 10.74 4.16 -19.11
C GLY A 367 9.84 5.34 -18.75
N ASN A 368 10.37 6.57 -18.69
CA ASN A 368 9.55 7.75 -18.42
C ASN A 368 8.90 8.23 -19.72
N SER A 369 7.63 8.65 -19.66
CA SER A 369 6.82 8.92 -20.86
C SER A 369 5.97 10.18 -20.74
N ALA A 370 6.04 11.07 -21.74
CA ALA A 370 5.15 12.22 -21.86
C ALA A 370 4.12 12.00 -22.99
N GLY A 371 2.82 12.01 -22.65
CA GLY A 371 1.71 11.83 -23.58
C GLY A 371 1.37 13.06 -24.42
N ASN A 372 0.63 12.86 -25.51
CA ASN A 372 0.36 13.83 -26.58
C ASN A 372 -0.93 14.65 -26.35
N ALA A 373 -0.89 15.94 -26.69
CA ALA A 373 -2.06 16.68 -27.16
C ALA A 373 -1.78 17.30 -28.55
N ASN A 374 -2.47 16.79 -29.57
CA ASN A 374 -2.79 17.45 -30.84
C ASN A 374 -1.66 18.22 -31.57
N GLY A 375 -0.42 17.70 -31.60
CA GLY A 375 0.61 18.15 -32.54
C GLY A 375 1.33 19.47 -32.21
N ILE A 376 1.33 19.90 -30.94
CA ILE A 376 2.15 21.02 -30.44
C ILE A 376 3.49 20.47 -29.92
N ALA A 377 4.60 21.18 -30.17
CA ALA A 377 5.94 20.76 -29.75
C ALA A 377 6.03 20.59 -28.22
N PHE A 378 6.10 19.34 -27.78
CA PHE A 378 6.44 18.99 -26.40
C PHE A 378 7.97 19.11 -26.23
N TYR A 379 8.49 19.20 -25.01
CA TYR A 379 9.93 19.01 -24.79
C TYR A 379 10.15 18.16 -23.52
N PRO A 380 10.01 16.84 -23.65
CA PRO A 380 10.31 15.90 -22.59
C PRO A 380 11.82 15.71 -22.43
N ALA A 381 12.45 16.70 -21.80
CA ALA A 381 13.79 16.54 -21.27
C ALA A 381 13.74 16.03 -19.83
N ILE A 382 14.74 15.24 -19.45
CA ILE A 382 14.98 14.76 -18.09
C ILE A 382 15.58 15.87 -17.21
N ILE A 383 16.06 16.97 -17.81
CA ILE A 383 16.51 18.17 -17.10
C ILE A 383 16.22 19.36 -18.02
N PHE A 384 15.52 20.36 -17.49
CA PHE A 384 15.59 21.73 -17.99
C PHE A 384 16.66 22.43 -17.16
N GLY A 385 17.72 22.91 -17.80
CA GLY A 385 18.50 24.01 -17.21
C GLY A 385 17.97 25.28 -17.85
N GLY A 386 17.81 26.37 -17.10
CA GLY A 386 17.69 27.68 -17.75
C GLY A 386 18.80 27.85 -18.81
N ALA A 387 18.59 28.67 -19.85
CA ALA A 387 19.55 28.82 -20.96
C ALA A 387 21.01 29.18 -20.54
N SER A 388 21.21 29.54 -19.26
CA SER A 388 22.48 29.88 -18.62
C SER A 388 23.01 28.87 -17.59
N GLY A 389 22.28 27.80 -17.26
CA GLY A 389 22.70 26.78 -16.27
C GLY A 389 23.72 25.78 -16.83
N THR A 390 24.48 25.14 -15.93
CA THR A 390 25.45 24.10 -16.30
C THR A 390 25.11 22.76 -15.68
N ALA A 391 25.12 21.67 -16.46
CA ALA A 391 24.82 20.34 -15.95
C ALA A 391 26.03 19.40 -16.09
N SER A 392 26.26 18.57 -15.08
CA SER A 392 27.20 17.46 -15.11
C SER A 392 26.46 16.13 -15.01
N ILE A 393 26.54 15.34 -16.07
CA ILE A 393 25.89 14.02 -16.18
C ILE A 393 27.00 12.99 -16.28
N LEU A 394 27.20 12.23 -15.20
CA LEU A 394 28.31 11.30 -15.05
C LEU A 394 27.84 9.88 -14.69
N ASN A 395 28.31 8.86 -15.39
CA ASN A 395 28.07 7.44 -15.05
C ASN A 395 26.59 7.04 -15.02
N ASN A 396 25.77 7.49 -15.97
CA ASN A 396 24.32 7.25 -15.93
C ASN A 396 23.84 6.29 -17.03
N VAL A 397 22.70 5.66 -16.79
CA VAL A 397 21.92 4.95 -17.82
C VAL A 397 20.62 5.67 -18.09
N PHE A 398 20.39 5.99 -19.36
CA PHE A 398 19.16 6.56 -19.89
C PHE A 398 18.56 5.57 -20.88
N TYR A 399 17.41 4.97 -20.55
CA TYR A 399 16.82 3.92 -21.38
C TYR A 399 15.32 4.04 -21.60
N GLY A 400 14.88 3.96 -22.86
CA GLY A 400 13.46 3.83 -23.19
C GLY A 400 12.61 4.98 -22.64
N ASN A 401 13.16 6.19 -22.57
CA ASN A 401 12.41 7.39 -22.22
C ASN A 401 11.78 7.91 -23.51
N PHE A 402 10.44 7.86 -23.57
CA PHE A 402 9.68 8.09 -24.78
C PHE A 402 9.11 9.50 -24.82
N ASN A 403 9.29 10.14 -25.97
CA ASN A 403 8.93 11.51 -26.20
C ASN A 403 7.99 11.62 -27.41
N HIS A 404 7.38 12.79 -27.58
CA HIS A 404 6.79 13.13 -28.87
C HIS A 404 7.91 13.20 -29.93
N PRO A 405 7.69 12.75 -31.18
CA PRO A 405 8.69 12.82 -32.24
C PRO A 405 9.21 14.26 -32.40
N ASN A 406 10.54 14.41 -32.51
CA ASN A 406 11.33 15.65 -32.61
C ASN A 406 11.88 16.25 -31.29
N ASN A 407 11.82 15.52 -30.17
CA ASN A 407 12.24 16.06 -28.87
C ASN A 407 13.48 15.41 -28.30
N GLN A 408 14.20 16.16 -27.47
CA GLN A 408 15.47 15.76 -26.87
C GLN A 408 15.26 15.23 -25.46
N VAL A 409 15.99 14.17 -25.11
CA VAL A 409 16.03 13.59 -23.76
C VAL A 409 16.67 14.52 -22.73
N ILE A 410 17.54 15.43 -23.15
CA ILE A 410 18.14 16.48 -22.31
C ILE A 410 18.00 17.81 -23.05
N GLN A 411 17.52 18.85 -22.38
CA GLN A 411 17.33 20.18 -22.95
C GLN A 411 17.80 21.24 -21.95
N GLY A 412 18.89 21.94 -22.22
CA GLY A 412 19.43 22.93 -21.27
C GLY A 412 20.82 23.40 -21.67
N GLY A 413 21.38 24.34 -20.92
CA GLY A 413 22.63 25.09 -21.19
C GLY A 413 23.91 24.27 -21.38
N ALA A 414 25.06 24.92 -21.28
CA ALA A 414 26.37 24.27 -21.51
C ALA A 414 26.66 23.21 -20.43
N GLY A 415 27.32 22.10 -20.76
CA GLY A 415 27.62 21.06 -19.77
C GLY A 415 28.29 19.84 -20.37
N THR A 416 28.47 18.80 -19.55
CA THR A 416 29.12 17.56 -19.96
C THR A 416 28.24 16.34 -19.73
N ILE A 417 28.27 15.42 -20.69
CA ILE A 417 27.80 14.05 -20.56
C ILE A 417 29.05 13.18 -20.62
N GLU A 418 29.35 12.51 -19.53
CA GLU A 418 30.54 11.70 -19.35
C GLU A 418 30.19 10.30 -18.87
N ASN A 419 30.88 9.30 -19.44
CA ASN A 419 30.78 7.91 -19.02
C ASN A 419 29.34 7.37 -18.92
N SER A 420 28.45 7.78 -19.82
CA SER A 420 27.00 7.49 -19.72
C SER A 420 26.47 6.73 -20.94
N ILE A 421 25.43 5.92 -20.75
CA ILE A 421 24.73 5.21 -21.84
C ILE A 421 23.36 5.83 -22.06
N PHE A 422 23.09 6.23 -23.31
CA PHE A 422 21.77 6.68 -23.78
C PHE A 422 21.31 5.73 -24.87
N TYR A 423 20.23 4.99 -24.62
CA TYR A 423 19.73 4.01 -25.58
C TYR A 423 18.21 3.94 -25.66
N GLY A 424 17.69 3.83 -26.89
CA GLY A 424 16.24 3.68 -27.12
C GLY A 424 15.44 4.88 -26.64
N ASN A 425 16.07 6.06 -26.62
CA ASN A 425 15.43 7.33 -26.30
C ASN A 425 15.35 8.20 -27.56
N ASP A 426 14.39 9.12 -27.62
CA ASP A 426 14.33 10.13 -28.68
C ASP A 426 15.44 11.18 -28.48
N VAL A 427 16.46 11.12 -29.33
CA VAL A 427 17.66 11.96 -29.24
C VAL A 427 17.67 13.02 -30.34
N GLY A 428 17.90 14.28 -29.97
CA GLY A 428 18.04 15.42 -30.88
C GLY A 428 19.18 16.35 -30.43
N PRO A 429 19.68 17.25 -31.29
CA PRO A 429 20.98 17.93 -31.12
C PRO A 429 21.09 18.75 -29.82
N THR A 430 22.03 18.41 -28.93
CA THR A 430 22.27 19.13 -27.67
C THR A 430 23.49 20.06 -27.76
N SER A 431 23.55 21.11 -26.94
CA SER A 431 24.76 21.92 -26.71
C SER A 431 25.76 21.30 -25.71
N MET A 432 25.48 20.09 -25.22
CA MET A 432 26.32 19.37 -24.24
C MET A 432 27.54 18.74 -24.91
N ASN A 433 28.67 18.72 -24.22
CA ASN A 433 29.86 17.99 -24.65
C ASN A 433 29.76 16.52 -24.25
N VAL A 434 29.79 15.59 -25.20
CA VAL A 434 29.59 14.16 -24.96
C VAL A 434 30.92 13.42 -25.03
N ASN A 435 31.50 13.07 -23.87
CA ASN A 435 32.77 12.36 -23.79
C ASN A 435 32.59 10.98 -23.19
N TYR A 436 33.37 10.02 -23.67
CA TYR A 436 33.47 8.65 -23.16
C TYR A 436 32.11 8.00 -22.89
N SER A 437 31.14 8.23 -23.78
CA SER A 437 29.75 7.84 -23.58
C SER A 437 29.26 7.00 -24.75
N MET A 438 28.09 6.39 -24.60
CA MET A 438 27.37 5.78 -25.70
C MET A 438 26.10 6.58 -25.95
N VAL A 439 26.16 7.51 -26.90
CA VAL A 439 25.02 8.33 -27.31
C VAL A 439 24.89 8.28 -28.83
N PRO A 440 23.95 7.45 -29.35
CA PRO A 440 23.62 7.43 -30.77
C PRO A 440 23.03 8.77 -31.22
N GLY A 441 23.25 9.20 -32.46
CA GLY A 441 22.58 10.35 -33.06
C GLY A 441 23.49 11.49 -33.54
N GLY A 442 24.76 11.22 -33.83
CA GLY A 442 25.67 12.22 -34.40
C GLY A 442 26.32 13.15 -33.38
N TYR A 443 26.29 12.82 -32.09
CA TYR A 443 26.90 13.63 -31.05
C TYR A 443 28.43 13.56 -31.12
N GLY A 444 29.05 14.73 -31.28
CA GLY A 444 30.50 14.88 -31.23
C GLY A 444 31.04 14.87 -29.79
N GLY A 445 32.34 14.62 -29.67
CA GLY A 445 33.08 14.60 -28.41
C GLY A 445 34.00 13.39 -28.32
N THR A 446 34.83 13.32 -27.28
CA THR A 446 35.92 12.35 -27.21
C THR A 446 35.38 10.96 -26.93
N ASN A 447 35.69 9.96 -27.76
CA ASN A 447 35.34 8.56 -27.53
C ASN A 447 33.83 8.30 -27.28
N ASN A 448 32.94 9.03 -27.96
CA ASN A 448 31.50 8.70 -27.99
C ASN A 448 31.23 7.52 -28.94
N ILE A 449 30.53 6.50 -28.46
CA ILE A 449 30.07 5.36 -29.27
C ILE A 449 28.76 5.76 -29.95
N ASP A 450 28.86 6.34 -31.14
CA ASP A 450 27.73 6.71 -32.00
C ASP A 450 27.35 5.56 -32.93
N ALA A 451 26.70 4.52 -32.39
CA ALA A 451 26.31 3.34 -33.15
C ALA A 451 24.96 2.77 -32.71
N ASN A 452 24.17 2.32 -33.68
CA ASN A 452 22.90 1.62 -33.46
C ASN A 452 23.16 0.13 -33.12
N ILE A 453 23.58 -0.12 -31.89
CA ILE A 453 23.94 -1.47 -31.41
C ILE A 453 22.70 -2.13 -30.78
N PRO A 454 22.35 -3.39 -31.08
CA PRO A 454 21.21 -4.06 -30.45
C PRO A 454 21.29 -4.07 -28.91
N ILE A 455 20.16 -3.83 -28.23
CA ILE A 455 20.12 -3.70 -26.76
C ILE A 455 20.71 -4.91 -26.01
N ASN A 456 20.48 -6.12 -26.51
CA ASN A 456 20.98 -7.37 -25.93
C ASN A 456 22.49 -7.56 -26.07
N GLN A 457 23.14 -6.75 -26.92
CA GLN A 457 24.59 -6.68 -27.01
C GLN A 457 25.18 -5.65 -26.06
N ILE A 458 24.37 -4.70 -25.56
CA ILE A 458 24.78 -3.68 -24.59
C ILE A 458 24.56 -4.18 -23.16
N PHE A 459 23.35 -4.66 -22.86
CA PHE A 459 22.97 -5.13 -21.53
C PHE A 459 22.50 -6.59 -21.56
N THR A 460 22.80 -7.33 -20.48
CA THR A 460 22.23 -8.67 -20.23
C THR A 460 20.79 -8.62 -19.74
N ASP A 461 20.40 -7.50 -19.13
CA ASP A 461 19.05 -7.26 -18.63
C ASP A 461 18.73 -5.76 -18.69
N THR A 462 17.45 -5.42 -18.84
CA THR A 462 16.98 -4.02 -18.94
C THR A 462 16.28 -3.55 -17.66
N THR A 463 16.44 -4.29 -16.55
CA THR A 463 15.84 -3.96 -15.25
C THR A 463 16.87 -3.29 -14.34
N TYR A 464 18.09 -3.79 -14.36
CA TYR A 464 19.27 -3.41 -13.59
C TYR A 464 20.41 -2.91 -14.49
N PHE A 465 20.30 -3.12 -15.81
CA PHE A 465 21.25 -2.60 -16.80
C PHE A 465 22.67 -3.14 -16.61
N PHE A 466 22.81 -4.42 -16.27
CA PHE A 466 24.12 -5.06 -16.26
C PHE A 466 24.67 -5.20 -17.69
N LEU A 467 25.94 -4.87 -17.91
CA LEU A 467 26.56 -4.94 -19.23
C LEU A 467 26.73 -6.39 -19.72
N ALA A 468 26.39 -6.60 -20.98
CA ALA A 468 26.63 -7.85 -21.70
C ALA A 468 28.13 -8.09 -21.90
N ASN A 469 28.56 -9.36 -21.94
CA ASN A 469 29.98 -9.69 -22.14
C ASN A 469 30.54 -9.18 -23.48
N SER A 470 29.67 -8.96 -24.47
CA SER A 470 30.03 -8.38 -25.77
C SER A 470 29.84 -6.87 -25.82
N SER A 471 29.56 -6.22 -24.69
CA SER A 471 29.19 -4.82 -24.67
C SER A 471 30.39 -3.95 -25.06
N PRO A 472 30.21 -3.04 -26.03
CA PRO A 472 31.25 -2.10 -26.43
C PRO A 472 31.52 -1.04 -25.35
N CYS A 473 30.66 -0.98 -24.33
CA CYS A 473 30.77 -0.08 -23.19
C CYS A 473 31.77 -0.58 -22.14
N ILE A 474 32.22 -1.84 -22.23
CA ILE A 474 33.22 -2.40 -21.32
C ILE A 474 34.57 -1.72 -21.57
N ASP A 475 35.22 -1.26 -20.49
CA ASP A 475 36.54 -0.57 -20.50
C ASP A 475 36.62 0.59 -21.52
N ALA A 476 35.49 1.24 -21.78
CA ALA A 476 35.37 2.28 -22.81
C ALA A 476 35.15 3.69 -22.24
N GLY A 477 35.01 3.81 -20.92
CA GLY A 477 34.80 5.07 -20.21
C GLY A 477 36.01 6.00 -20.17
N ASP A 478 35.96 7.06 -19.36
CA ASP A 478 37.09 7.98 -19.22
C ASP A 478 38.32 7.28 -18.62
N PRO A 479 39.48 7.26 -19.32
CA PRO A 479 40.69 6.60 -18.84
C PRO A 479 41.36 7.28 -17.64
N ASP A 480 40.85 8.41 -17.12
CA ASP A 480 41.34 9.02 -15.88
C ASP A 480 41.29 8.00 -14.73
N PRO A 481 42.43 7.67 -14.08
CA PRO A 481 42.46 6.74 -12.97
C PRO A 481 41.54 7.11 -11.78
N ALA A 482 41.19 8.39 -11.61
CA ALA A 482 40.22 8.83 -10.62
C ALA A 482 38.80 8.31 -10.88
N LEU A 483 38.52 7.93 -12.13
CA LEU A 483 37.27 7.39 -12.61
C LEU A 483 37.36 5.89 -12.90
N ASN A 484 38.41 5.18 -12.46
CA ASN A 484 38.54 3.71 -12.62
C ASN A 484 37.56 2.94 -11.74
N ASP A 485 36.93 1.91 -12.29
CA ASP A 485 35.99 1.08 -11.54
C ASP A 485 36.71 0.19 -10.52
N VAL A 486 36.64 0.60 -9.26
CA VAL A 486 37.20 -0.17 -8.14
C VAL A 486 36.16 -1.06 -7.45
N LEU A 487 34.88 -0.96 -7.82
CA LEU A 487 33.75 -1.65 -7.17
C LEU A 487 32.86 -2.39 -8.18
N PHE A 488 31.76 -3.00 -7.71
CA PHE A 488 30.97 -3.96 -8.50
C PHE A 488 29.83 -3.29 -9.31
N PRO A 489 29.54 -3.76 -10.56
CA PRO A 489 30.25 -4.82 -11.26
C PRO A 489 31.61 -4.31 -11.73
N PRO A 490 32.74 -4.95 -11.34
CA PRO A 490 34.03 -4.53 -11.85
C PRO A 490 33.98 -4.61 -13.37
N SER A 491 34.73 -3.75 -14.04
CA SER A 491 34.88 -3.86 -15.48
C SER A 491 35.22 -5.31 -15.81
N LYS A 492 34.43 -5.91 -16.70
CA LYS A 492 34.58 -7.32 -17.08
C LYS A 492 35.83 -7.51 -17.96
N GLY A 493 37.01 -7.08 -17.49
CA GLY A 493 38.26 -7.27 -18.21
C GLY A 493 39.42 -6.31 -17.95
N GLY A 494 39.27 -5.21 -17.19
CA GLY A 494 40.31 -4.17 -17.14
C GLY A 494 40.40 -3.35 -15.84
N VAL A 495 41.14 -2.24 -15.90
CA VAL A 495 41.22 -1.21 -14.85
C VAL A 495 40.45 0.05 -15.22
N ARG A 496 40.00 0.17 -16.48
CA ARG A 496 39.28 1.33 -16.99
C ARG A 496 37.80 1.20 -16.61
N ASN A 497 37.12 2.32 -16.42
CA ASN A 497 35.68 2.33 -16.22
C ASN A 497 34.89 1.82 -17.43
N ASP A 498 33.79 1.17 -17.10
CA ASP A 498 32.73 0.88 -18.04
C ASP A 498 31.83 2.11 -18.22
N MET A 499 31.37 2.35 -19.45
CA MET A 499 30.36 3.38 -19.72
C MET A 499 29.02 2.98 -19.10
N GLY A 500 28.37 3.92 -18.41
CA GLY A 500 27.02 3.78 -17.88
C GLY A 500 26.83 2.58 -16.94
N ALA A 501 27.88 1.94 -16.43
CA ALA A 501 27.71 0.80 -15.55
C ALA A 501 27.10 1.28 -14.22
N TYR A 502 25.90 0.79 -13.94
CA TYR A 502 25.33 0.82 -12.60
C TYR A 502 26.28 0.08 -11.66
N GLY A 503 27.10 0.84 -10.92
CA GLY A 503 28.18 0.28 -10.08
C GLY A 503 29.57 0.88 -10.26
N GLY A 504 29.77 1.83 -11.19
CA GLY A 504 31.06 2.51 -11.38
C GLY A 504 31.62 3.22 -10.12
N PRO A 505 32.83 3.79 -10.19
CA PRO A 505 33.53 4.29 -9.01
C PRO A 505 32.73 5.38 -8.29
N GLY A 506 32.41 5.10 -7.03
CA GLY A 506 31.54 5.93 -6.20
C GLY A 506 30.11 5.41 -6.06
N ALA A 507 29.73 4.28 -6.68
CA ALA A 507 28.54 3.54 -6.31
C ALA A 507 28.67 3.03 -4.87
N ASN A 508 27.70 3.37 -4.02
CA ASN A 508 27.73 2.99 -2.62
C ASN A 508 27.55 1.46 -2.46
N GLN A 509 28.44 0.83 -1.69
CA GLN A 509 28.41 -0.58 -1.26
C GLN A 509 27.09 -1.01 -0.60
N ASN A 510 26.24 -0.06 -0.21
CA ASN A 510 24.88 -0.30 0.31
C ASN A 510 23.82 -0.49 -0.79
N LEU A 511 24.21 -0.67 -2.05
CA LEU A 511 23.35 -1.19 -3.12
C LEU A 511 22.96 -2.67 -2.90
N ILE A 512 22.48 -3.01 -1.70
CA ILE A 512 21.41 -4.00 -1.62
C ILE A 512 20.15 -3.22 -2.02
N PHE A 513 19.82 -3.22 -3.31
CA PHE A 513 18.44 -2.97 -3.70
C PHE A 513 17.63 -4.06 -3.00
N VAL A 514 17.01 -3.70 -1.89
CA VAL A 514 16.11 -4.60 -1.19
C VAL A 514 14.72 -4.43 -1.82
N PRO A 515 14.23 -5.40 -2.61
CA PRO A 515 12.88 -5.30 -3.18
C PRO A 515 11.86 -5.17 -2.04
N PRO A 516 10.68 -4.56 -2.23
CA PRO A 516 9.70 -4.47 -1.15
C PRO A 516 9.39 -5.85 -0.56
N LEU A 517 9.48 -5.99 0.77
CA LEU A 517 9.07 -7.21 1.47
C LEU A 517 7.59 -7.46 1.17
N THR A 518 7.31 -8.49 0.38
CA THR A 518 5.99 -8.76 -0.20
C THR A 518 5.58 -10.20 0.05
N ILE A 519 4.30 -10.41 0.33
CA ILE A 519 3.72 -11.74 0.54
C ILE A 519 3.03 -12.19 -0.76
N ALA A 520 3.61 -13.17 -1.42
CA ALA A 520 3.09 -13.78 -2.64
C ALA A 520 3.57 -15.24 -2.75
N PRO A 521 2.68 -16.24 -2.77
CA PRO A 521 1.22 -16.12 -2.71
C PRO A 521 0.70 -15.72 -1.31
N GLN A 522 -0.48 -15.09 -1.30
CA GLN A 522 -1.27 -14.82 -0.09
C GLN A 522 -1.91 -16.13 0.43
N PRO A 523 -2.22 -16.25 1.74
CA PRO A 523 -2.88 -17.42 2.25
C PRO A 523 -4.32 -17.50 1.72
N LEU A 524 -4.80 -18.71 1.42
CA LEU A 524 -6.11 -18.94 0.79
C LEU A 524 -7.14 -19.45 1.80
N SER A 525 -8.36 -18.92 1.73
CA SER A 525 -9.52 -19.41 2.49
C SER A 525 -9.90 -20.84 2.10
N GLN A 526 -10.36 -21.65 3.06
CA GLN A 526 -10.70 -23.06 2.84
C GLN A 526 -11.96 -23.49 3.62
N ASN A 527 -12.70 -24.44 3.05
CA ASN A 527 -13.78 -25.15 3.74
C ASN A 527 -13.28 -26.55 4.13
N VAL A 528 -13.32 -26.89 5.41
CA VAL A 528 -12.59 -28.02 5.98
C VAL A 528 -13.51 -28.96 6.76
N ASN A 529 -13.34 -30.27 6.60
CA ASN A 529 -14.03 -31.29 7.38
C ASN A 529 -13.41 -31.46 8.79
N PHE A 530 -14.21 -31.83 9.78
CA PHE A 530 -13.71 -32.12 11.12
C PHE A 530 -12.68 -33.24 11.14
N GLY A 531 -11.68 -33.12 12.02
CA GLY A 531 -10.61 -34.10 12.19
C GLY A 531 -9.54 -34.07 11.10
N SER A 532 -9.75 -33.33 10.00
CA SER A 532 -8.77 -33.18 8.93
C SER A 532 -7.58 -32.30 9.35
N THR A 533 -6.50 -32.40 8.59
CA THR A 533 -5.35 -31.50 8.66
C THR A 533 -5.48 -30.40 7.60
N VAL A 534 -5.23 -29.15 7.99
CA VAL A 534 -5.25 -27.95 7.12
C VAL A 534 -3.86 -27.36 7.04
N GLN A 535 -3.46 -26.91 5.85
CA GLN A 535 -2.24 -26.15 5.66
C GLN A 535 -2.55 -24.81 5.02
N LEU A 536 -2.04 -23.74 5.64
CA LEU A 536 -1.99 -22.40 5.08
C LEU A 536 -0.54 -22.05 4.76
N PHE A 537 -0.30 -21.53 3.57
CA PHE A 537 1.04 -21.24 3.06
C PHE A 537 1.13 -19.79 2.60
N VAL A 538 2.30 -19.19 2.81
CA VAL A 538 2.69 -17.91 2.20
C VAL A 538 4.07 -18.00 1.58
N GLY A 539 4.25 -17.28 0.47
CA GLY A 539 5.58 -17.00 -0.09
C GLY A 539 6.02 -15.58 0.26
N VAL A 540 7.34 -15.36 0.35
CA VAL A 540 7.93 -14.06 0.65
C VAL A 540 8.93 -13.71 -0.45
N THR A 541 8.77 -12.53 -1.02
CA THR A 541 9.70 -11.97 -2.00
C THR A 541 10.28 -10.66 -1.49
N GLY A 542 11.54 -10.39 -1.86
CA GLY A 542 12.21 -9.13 -1.54
C GLY A 542 12.77 -9.00 -0.13
N ALA A 543 12.83 -10.05 0.68
CA ALA A 543 13.38 -9.97 2.03
C ALA A 543 14.89 -9.61 2.07
N ASP A 544 15.30 -8.84 3.08
CA ASP A 544 16.71 -8.60 3.41
C ASP A 544 17.11 -9.31 4.69
N GLY A 545 17.91 -10.36 4.56
CA GLY A 545 18.32 -11.21 5.67
C GLY A 545 17.24 -12.23 6.13
N PRO A 546 17.41 -12.81 7.33
CA PRO A 546 16.52 -13.87 7.83
C PRO A 546 15.07 -13.40 7.98
N VAL A 547 14.15 -14.14 7.38
CA VAL A 547 12.71 -13.86 7.48
C VAL A 547 12.13 -14.54 8.71
N SER A 548 11.41 -13.77 9.51
CA SER A 548 10.61 -14.25 10.63
C SER A 548 9.13 -14.22 10.26
N TYR A 549 8.40 -15.26 10.67
CA TYR A 549 6.96 -15.36 10.48
C TYR A 549 6.29 -15.38 11.85
N GLN A 550 5.08 -14.86 11.93
CA GLN A 550 4.20 -15.03 13.08
C GLN A 550 2.75 -15.14 12.59
N TRP A 551 2.19 -16.34 12.66
CA TRP A 551 0.79 -16.55 12.34
C TRP A 551 -0.12 -16.04 13.46
N GLN A 552 -1.27 -15.53 13.05
CA GLN A 552 -2.32 -15.02 13.91
C GLN A 552 -3.64 -15.72 13.62
N PHE A 553 -4.41 -15.96 14.67
CA PHE A 553 -5.80 -16.42 14.62
C PHE A 553 -6.69 -15.33 15.22
N ASN A 554 -7.62 -14.80 14.43
CA ASN A 554 -8.50 -13.67 14.80
C ASN A 554 -7.71 -12.48 15.41
N GLY A 555 -6.55 -12.17 14.82
CA GLY A 555 -5.67 -11.09 15.26
C GLY A 555 -4.76 -11.40 16.46
N THR A 556 -4.82 -12.61 17.02
CA THR A 556 -3.97 -13.04 18.15
C THR A 556 -2.87 -13.99 17.69
N ASN A 557 -1.63 -13.78 18.12
CA ASN A 557 -0.50 -14.64 17.76
C ASN A 557 -0.72 -16.10 18.20
N ILE A 558 -0.52 -17.03 17.27
CA ILE A 558 -0.50 -18.46 17.55
C ILE A 558 0.89 -18.81 18.06
N ALA A 559 1.00 -19.30 19.29
CA ALA A 559 2.27 -19.61 19.92
C ALA A 559 3.06 -20.66 19.10
N GLY A 560 4.33 -20.38 18.80
CA GLY A 560 5.22 -21.29 18.06
C GLY A 560 4.97 -21.35 16.54
N ALA A 561 3.96 -20.67 16.01
CA ALA A 561 3.67 -20.66 14.58
C ALA A 561 4.55 -19.65 13.82
N THR A 562 5.83 -19.99 13.67
CA THR A 562 6.88 -19.10 13.14
C THR A 562 7.46 -19.54 11.78
N SER A 563 6.76 -20.43 11.08
CA SER A 563 7.16 -20.92 9.75
C SER A 563 6.30 -20.30 8.63
N SER A 564 6.77 -20.37 7.38
CA SER A 564 6.01 -19.93 6.18
C SER A 564 4.73 -20.73 5.94
N THR A 565 4.60 -21.89 6.59
CA THR A 565 3.40 -22.75 6.56
C THR A 565 2.85 -22.92 7.97
N LEU A 566 1.54 -22.69 8.14
CA LEU A 566 0.80 -23.06 9.35
C LEU A 566 0.07 -24.38 9.09
N THR A 567 0.31 -25.38 9.95
CA THR A 567 -0.41 -26.67 9.91
C THR A 567 -1.35 -26.77 11.11
N LEU A 568 -2.64 -26.96 10.86
CA LEU A 568 -3.65 -27.25 11.87
C LEU A 568 -4.02 -28.72 11.75
N THR A 569 -3.80 -29.52 12.79
CA THR A 569 -4.22 -30.93 12.83
C THR A 569 -5.50 -31.07 13.64
N ASN A 570 -6.27 -32.14 13.37
CA ASN A 570 -7.52 -32.43 14.08
C ASN A 570 -8.49 -31.23 14.09
N PHE A 571 -8.76 -30.66 12.90
CA PHE A 571 -9.59 -29.47 12.75
C PHE A 571 -10.92 -29.56 13.52
N SER A 572 -11.22 -28.53 14.31
CA SER A 572 -12.38 -28.45 15.20
C SER A 572 -13.09 -27.09 15.08
N LEU A 573 -14.27 -26.94 15.70
CA LEU A 573 -15.01 -25.67 15.75
C LEU A 573 -14.18 -24.52 16.34
N GLY A 574 -13.27 -24.80 17.28
CA GLY A 574 -12.39 -23.78 17.87
C GLY A 574 -11.34 -23.23 16.91
N ASN A 575 -11.19 -23.83 15.73
CA ASN A 575 -10.24 -23.41 14.69
C ASN A 575 -10.92 -22.65 13.54
N VAL A 576 -12.23 -22.40 13.62
CA VAL A 576 -12.96 -21.62 12.62
C VAL A 576 -12.68 -20.13 12.84
N GLY A 577 -12.23 -19.43 11.79
CA GLY A 577 -11.95 -18.00 11.89
C GLY A 577 -10.96 -17.48 10.84
N ALA A 578 -10.51 -16.25 11.05
CA ALA A 578 -9.56 -15.57 10.19
C ALA A 578 -8.12 -15.89 10.61
N TYR A 579 -7.31 -16.30 9.64
CA TYR A 579 -5.88 -16.54 9.81
C TYR A 579 -5.10 -15.57 8.96
N SER A 580 -4.12 -14.89 9.55
CA SER A 580 -3.18 -14.02 8.85
C SER A 580 -1.75 -14.29 9.34
N VAL A 581 -0.75 -13.82 8.61
CA VAL A 581 0.64 -13.92 9.01
C VAL A 581 1.31 -12.58 8.91
N VAL A 582 2.09 -12.24 9.93
CA VAL A 582 3.04 -11.12 9.88
C VAL A 582 4.40 -11.68 9.51
N VAL A 583 4.96 -11.12 8.46
CA VAL A 583 6.29 -11.46 7.95
C VAL A 583 7.19 -10.27 8.21
N SER A 584 8.34 -10.49 8.83
CA SER A 584 9.34 -9.46 9.06
C SER A 584 10.72 -9.92 8.66
N ASP A 585 11.56 -8.97 8.25
CA ASP A 585 13.00 -9.16 8.08
C ASP A 585 13.78 -8.25 9.04
N LEU A 586 15.06 -8.01 8.78
CA LEU A 586 15.91 -7.17 9.63
C LEU A 586 15.38 -5.75 9.86
N ALA A 587 14.57 -5.20 8.94
CA ALA A 587 14.16 -3.79 8.98
C ALA A 587 12.67 -3.54 8.70
N ARG A 588 11.94 -4.51 8.13
CA ARG A 588 10.60 -4.31 7.55
C ARG A 588 9.63 -5.39 8.05
N SER A 589 8.34 -5.05 8.08
CA SER A 589 7.26 -5.95 8.50
C SER A 589 6.03 -5.74 7.62
N VAL A 590 5.45 -6.82 7.12
CA VAL A 590 4.25 -6.83 6.27
C VAL A 590 3.26 -7.88 6.76
N ALA A 591 1.97 -7.58 6.77
CA ALA A 591 0.91 -8.51 7.14
C ALA A 591 0.21 -9.06 5.88
N SER A 592 -0.20 -10.32 5.91
CA SER A 592 -1.01 -10.92 4.84
C SER A 592 -2.46 -10.44 4.89
N ASN A 593 -3.17 -10.63 3.78
CA ASN A 593 -4.63 -10.65 3.80
C ASN A 593 -5.11 -11.83 4.68
N PRO A 594 -6.28 -11.70 5.34
CA PRO A 594 -6.84 -12.80 6.12
C PRO A 594 -7.38 -13.92 5.22
N ALA A 595 -7.02 -15.16 5.52
CA ALA A 595 -7.64 -16.38 5.00
C ALA A 595 -8.68 -16.90 5.99
N PHE A 596 -9.90 -17.16 5.51
CA PHE A 596 -10.99 -17.67 6.35
C PHE A 596 -11.05 -19.19 6.28
N ILE A 597 -10.96 -19.86 7.44
CA ILE A 597 -11.20 -21.29 7.57
C ILE A 597 -12.61 -21.52 8.09
N ASN A 598 -13.42 -22.21 7.30
CA ASN A 598 -14.81 -22.54 7.60
C ASN A 598 -15.03 -24.06 7.67
N VAL A 599 -16.13 -24.49 8.27
CA VAL A 599 -16.55 -25.90 8.25
C VAL A 599 -17.14 -26.23 6.87
N ALA A 600 -16.67 -27.32 6.26
CA ALA A 600 -17.27 -27.84 5.04
C ALA A 600 -18.73 -28.24 5.28
N ALA A 601 -19.60 -28.01 4.29
CA ALA A 601 -21.04 -28.19 4.44
C ALA A 601 -21.39 -29.60 4.95
N LEU A 602 -22.02 -29.66 6.12
CA LEU A 602 -22.60 -30.89 6.66
C LEU A 602 -23.88 -31.23 5.89
N THR A 603 -23.89 -32.38 5.22
CA THR A 603 -25.12 -32.89 4.58
C THR A 603 -25.78 -33.91 5.51
N ILE A 604 -26.95 -33.56 6.05
CA ILE A 604 -27.81 -34.49 6.78
C ILE A 604 -28.80 -35.11 5.79
N LYS A 605 -28.84 -36.44 5.68
CA LYS A 605 -29.84 -37.19 4.89
C LYS A 605 -30.82 -37.88 5.83
N MET A 606 -32.12 -37.77 5.57
CA MET A 606 -33.17 -38.49 6.30
C MET A 606 -33.69 -39.65 5.45
N TYR A 607 -33.61 -40.87 6.01
CA TYR A 607 -34.10 -42.09 5.38
C TYR A 607 -35.45 -42.49 5.97
N ALA A 608 -36.35 -43.02 5.13
CA ALA A 608 -37.63 -43.55 5.55
C ALA A 608 -37.43 -44.94 6.18
N GLY A 609 -37.80 -45.08 7.44
CA GLY A 609 -37.94 -46.36 8.11
C GLY A 609 -39.39 -46.82 8.08
N VAL A 610 -39.64 -48.03 7.59
CA VAL A 610 -40.98 -48.64 7.56
C VAL A 610 -40.98 -49.89 8.40
N THR A 611 -41.89 -49.97 9.35
CA THR A 611 -42.12 -51.18 10.15
C THR A 611 -43.04 -52.11 9.38
N LEU A 612 -42.51 -53.28 9.04
CA LEU A 612 -43.18 -54.37 8.36
C LEU A 612 -43.70 -55.35 9.40
N ASN A 613 -45.01 -55.60 9.41
CA ASN A 613 -45.63 -56.59 10.30
C ASN A 613 -46.23 -57.72 9.46
N GLY A 614 -45.92 -58.95 9.83
CA GLY A 614 -46.37 -60.14 9.10
C GLY A 614 -45.93 -61.44 9.75
N ASN A 615 -46.13 -62.55 9.06
CA ASN A 615 -45.79 -63.87 9.58
C ASN A 615 -44.29 -64.15 9.42
N VAL A 616 -43.64 -64.56 10.52
CA VAL A 616 -42.23 -64.93 10.52
C VAL A 616 -41.98 -66.07 9.55
N GLY A 617 -40.92 -65.96 8.75
CA GLY A 617 -40.53 -66.97 7.75
C GLY A 617 -41.31 -66.91 6.43
N SER A 618 -42.31 -66.03 6.30
CA SER A 618 -43.01 -65.81 5.01
C SER A 618 -42.25 -64.81 4.13
N ALA A 619 -42.25 -65.07 2.82
CA ALA A 619 -41.63 -64.20 1.82
C ALA A 619 -42.63 -63.15 1.31
N TYR A 620 -42.16 -61.90 1.23
CA TYR A 620 -42.91 -60.76 0.73
C TYR A 620 -42.05 -59.96 -0.25
N LEU A 621 -42.67 -59.40 -1.28
CA LEU A 621 -42.09 -58.36 -2.11
C LEU A 621 -42.46 -57.00 -1.53
N LEU A 622 -41.46 -56.25 -1.10
CA LEU A 622 -41.62 -54.87 -0.67
C LEU A 622 -41.57 -53.97 -1.90
N GLN A 623 -42.59 -53.14 -2.08
CA GLN A 623 -42.68 -52.20 -3.20
C GLN A 623 -42.89 -50.77 -2.69
N SER A 624 -42.54 -49.79 -3.52
CA SER A 624 -42.86 -48.39 -3.27
C SER A 624 -43.47 -47.69 -4.46
N ALA A 625 -44.22 -46.62 -4.20
CA ALA A 625 -44.77 -45.74 -5.23
C ALA A 625 -44.70 -44.28 -4.78
N PRO A 626 -44.50 -43.31 -5.70
CA PRO A 626 -44.49 -41.89 -5.35
C PRO A 626 -45.89 -41.34 -5.05
N THR A 627 -46.94 -42.00 -5.55
CA THR A 627 -48.35 -41.62 -5.37
C THR A 627 -49.18 -42.82 -4.94
N PHE A 628 -50.31 -42.57 -4.28
CA PHE A 628 -51.25 -43.59 -3.86
C PHE A 628 -52.64 -43.33 -4.44
N GLY A 629 -53.16 -44.27 -5.24
CA GLY A 629 -54.47 -44.19 -5.87
C GLY A 629 -54.63 -45.15 -7.06
N VAL A 630 -55.77 -45.06 -7.75
CA VAL A 630 -56.01 -45.82 -8.98
C VAL A 630 -55.03 -45.33 -10.05
N GLY A 631 -54.19 -46.23 -10.57
CA GLY A 631 -53.13 -45.93 -11.54
C GLY A 631 -51.72 -45.73 -10.96
N SER A 632 -51.52 -45.91 -9.65
CA SER A 632 -50.17 -45.88 -9.05
C SER A 632 -49.26 -46.96 -9.65
N VAL A 633 -48.11 -46.54 -10.19
CA VAL A 633 -47.04 -47.44 -10.62
C VAL A 633 -46.19 -47.80 -9.40
N TRP A 634 -46.17 -49.09 -9.06
CA TRP A 634 -45.38 -49.62 -7.94
C TRP A 634 -44.07 -50.18 -8.47
N THR A 635 -42.97 -49.79 -7.83
CA THR A 635 -41.61 -50.23 -8.14
C THR A 635 -41.13 -51.17 -7.05
N ASP A 636 -40.52 -52.28 -7.45
CA ASP A 636 -39.94 -53.26 -6.55
C ASP A 636 -38.76 -52.65 -5.77
N LEU A 637 -38.81 -52.78 -4.45
CA LEU A 637 -37.70 -52.41 -3.58
C LEU A 637 -36.79 -53.60 -3.35
N THR A 638 -37.35 -54.70 -2.81
CA THR A 638 -36.62 -55.95 -2.53
C THR A 638 -37.58 -57.08 -2.15
N ASN A 639 -37.13 -58.34 -2.26
CA ASN A 639 -37.78 -59.49 -1.64
C ASN A 639 -37.27 -59.64 -0.20
N ILE A 640 -38.17 -59.85 0.75
CA ILE A 640 -37.84 -60.02 2.16
C ILE A 640 -38.59 -61.23 2.75
N THR A 641 -37.84 -62.12 3.38
CA THR A 641 -38.42 -63.12 4.30
C THR A 641 -38.42 -62.51 5.70
N LEU A 642 -39.59 -62.35 6.32
CA LEU A 642 -39.66 -61.65 7.59
C LEU A 642 -38.95 -62.45 8.70
N PRO A 643 -37.88 -61.90 9.31
CA PRO A 643 -37.15 -62.60 10.38
C PRO A 643 -37.86 -62.50 11.74
N SER A 644 -38.80 -61.58 11.87
CA SER A 644 -39.58 -61.30 13.08
C SER A 644 -40.97 -60.79 12.71
N SER A 645 -41.90 -60.88 13.65
CA SER A 645 -43.30 -60.45 13.44
C SER A 645 -43.44 -58.94 13.23
N SER A 646 -42.42 -58.18 13.65
CA SER A 646 -42.23 -56.76 13.37
C SER A 646 -40.77 -56.54 12.97
N TYR A 647 -40.54 -56.01 11.77
CA TYR A 647 -39.20 -55.77 11.20
C TYR A 647 -39.11 -54.37 10.61
N VAL A 648 -38.06 -53.62 10.95
CA VAL A 648 -37.85 -52.27 10.41
C VAL A 648 -36.97 -52.36 9.16
N TYR A 649 -37.51 -51.92 8.03
CA TYR A 649 -36.77 -51.73 6.79
C TYR A 649 -36.43 -50.26 6.58
N ILE A 650 -35.19 -49.96 6.19
CA ILE A 650 -34.74 -48.60 5.86
C ILE A 650 -34.60 -48.47 4.34
N ASP A 651 -35.35 -47.54 3.73
CA ASP A 651 -35.17 -47.23 2.31
C ASP A 651 -34.08 -46.17 2.12
N TYR A 652 -32.88 -46.63 1.72
CA TYR A 652 -31.75 -45.76 1.44
C TYR A 652 -31.94 -44.84 0.20
N ARG A 653 -33.02 -45.00 -0.57
CA ARG A 653 -33.33 -44.12 -1.72
C ARG A 653 -34.23 -42.94 -1.36
N SER A 654 -34.87 -42.96 -0.18
CA SER A 654 -35.88 -41.96 0.16
C SER A 654 -35.41 -40.50 0.25
N PRO A 655 -34.15 -40.15 0.59
CA PRO A 655 -33.75 -38.73 0.73
C PRO A 655 -33.88 -37.90 -0.54
N THR A 656 -33.96 -38.54 -1.72
CA THR A 656 -34.10 -37.88 -3.01
C THR A 656 -35.53 -37.92 -3.55
N ASN A 657 -36.48 -38.51 -2.83
CA ASN A 657 -37.87 -38.68 -3.27
C ASN A 657 -38.82 -37.83 -2.41
N THR A 658 -39.68 -37.03 -3.05
CA THR A 658 -40.52 -36.01 -2.38
C THR A 658 -41.80 -36.58 -1.72
N ALA A 659 -42.22 -37.80 -2.07
CA ALA A 659 -43.25 -38.59 -1.39
C ALA A 659 -43.07 -40.08 -1.74
N GLN A 660 -43.23 -40.99 -0.77
CA GLN A 660 -43.07 -42.43 -1.00
C GLN A 660 -44.05 -43.23 -0.13
N PHE A 661 -44.84 -44.08 -0.80
CA PHE A 661 -45.76 -45.04 -0.20
C PHE A 661 -45.14 -46.43 -0.28
N TYR A 662 -45.46 -47.29 0.69
CA TYR A 662 -44.90 -48.63 0.77
C TYR A 662 -46.02 -49.65 0.91
N ARG A 663 -45.83 -50.83 0.30
CA ARG A 663 -46.71 -51.98 0.48
C ARG A 663 -45.92 -53.28 0.48
N LEU A 664 -46.45 -54.27 1.20
CA LEU A 664 -46.00 -55.65 1.13
C LEU A 664 -46.95 -56.45 0.24
N VAL A 665 -46.38 -57.20 -0.70
CA VAL A 665 -47.11 -58.16 -1.53
C VAL A 665 -46.63 -59.56 -1.15
N PRO A 666 -47.49 -60.43 -0.60
CA PRO A 666 -47.13 -61.83 -0.33
C PRO A 666 -46.69 -62.50 -1.63
N GLN A 667 -45.57 -63.24 -1.60
CA GLN A 667 -45.11 -64.01 -2.76
C GLN A 667 -45.70 -65.41 -2.79
#